data_AF-A0A0G9HAC1-F1
#
_entry.id   AF-A0A0G9HAC1-F1
#
_cell.length_a   1.000
_cell.length_b   1.000
_cell.length_c   1.000
_cell.angle_alpha   90.00
_cell.angle_beta   90.00
_cell.angle_gamma   90.00
#
_symmetry.space_group_name_H-M   'P 1'
#
loop_
_entity.id
_entity.type
_entity.pdbx_description
1 polymer ?
#
loop_
_entity_poly.entity_id
_entity_poly.type
_entity_poly.pdbx_seq_one_letter_code
_entity_poly.pdbx_strand_id
1 'polypeptide(L)'
;MSDYTAWLAANDQYLATALAELRDRLQRAAMQPASTASGSAGQAAPSAPVTGAPPTAAAPSKHASWLGRMLGARAARMHPAAPVATPTDQAAPHADAGTNQASSQNGVAAATAEPRADGRTAPAEAPVPALVLLSQRLGLSDFERELLLLCVGMELDTRMPALCAQAQHDASKPWPTFALAFAVLDEPAWDALSPERPLRYWRLLEIHQPGPQPLIGAALSADERIVNFVKGMNYLDDRLAPLLVPLSSADLPPSQQAVADRIVDNLHHVAAGEALPTVQLIGSDSASKQAIAHAVATALGAHPYRLSAELMPGAIAEQETLLRLWQRESLLLPIALYVDAADTERGDAASAQIKRFLMRAGGLNFIDTREPWNNGAVHTLSADVAKPTPVEQRSLWQHLLGEVAGSHPQQLAGHFDFNLGKIEQVAHAALAATAQDAGALGPSLWQGALARTRPALDQLAQRIEPKASWDDIKLPATELGLLRQIADQVAQRSTVYDDWGFRERMNRGLSISALFAGESGTGKTMAAEVIANELGLSLYRIDLSAVVSKYIGETEKNLRKLFDAAEEGGAILFFDEADALFGRRSEVKDSHDRYANIEVNYLLQRLESFHGLAILATNMKNALDSAFLRRIRFVVNFPFPGTAERKAIWASVFPAKAAAGALDIDRLSRLALTGGSIQGIALNAAFSAATTGAQINMPLILEAARAEFRKLDKPINEADFRWLESAGGQP
;
A
#
# COMPACT_ATOMS: atom_id res chain seq x y z
N MET A 1 -4.47 -19.18 30.09
CA MET A 1 -4.95 -18.30 31.19
C MET A 1 -4.30 -18.62 32.54
N SER A 2 -3.52 -19.70 32.69
CA SER A 2 -2.87 -20.02 33.98
C SER A 2 -1.60 -19.21 34.24
N ASP A 3 -1.00 -18.69 33.17
CA ASP A 3 0.43 -18.38 33.12
C ASP A 3 0.68 -16.89 33.37
N TYR A 4 -0.16 -16.03 32.81
CA TYR A 4 -0.17 -14.59 33.10
C TYR A 4 -0.55 -14.29 34.56
N THR A 5 -1.52 -15.02 35.11
CA THR A 5 -1.93 -14.86 36.52
C THR A 5 -0.86 -15.37 37.49
N ALA A 6 -0.17 -16.46 37.16
CA ALA A 6 1.00 -16.93 37.91
C ALA A 6 2.19 -15.95 37.82
N TRP A 7 2.47 -15.40 36.63
CA TRP A 7 3.48 -14.36 36.43
C TRP A 7 3.16 -13.09 37.23
N LEU A 8 1.91 -12.62 37.19
CA LEU A 8 1.48 -11.41 37.90
C LEU A 8 1.62 -11.59 39.42
N ALA A 9 1.17 -12.72 39.98
CA ALA A 9 1.32 -13.01 41.40
C ALA A 9 2.79 -13.05 41.85
N ALA A 10 3.69 -13.58 41.01
CA ALA A 10 5.13 -13.58 41.29
C ALA A 10 5.77 -12.17 41.15
N ASN A 11 5.32 -11.39 40.18
CA ASN A 11 5.72 -9.99 40.00
C ASN A 11 5.32 -9.14 41.21
N ASP A 12 4.08 -9.27 41.66
CA ASP A 12 3.54 -8.54 42.80
C ASP A 12 4.22 -8.96 44.12
N GLN A 13 4.52 -10.25 44.28
CA GLN A 13 5.32 -10.74 45.42
C GLN A 13 6.74 -10.15 45.41
N TYR A 14 7.43 -10.16 44.27
CA TYR A 14 8.76 -9.56 44.13
C TYR A 14 8.73 -8.06 44.45
N LEU A 15 7.75 -7.34 43.90
CA LEU A 15 7.56 -5.90 44.10
C LEU A 15 7.27 -5.56 45.57
N ALA A 16 6.43 -6.35 46.24
CA ALA A 16 6.14 -6.19 47.66
C ALA A 16 7.37 -6.41 48.55
N THR A 17 8.22 -7.38 48.23
CA THR A 17 9.50 -7.62 48.92
C THR A 17 10.48 -6.47 48.68
N ALA A 18 10.72 -6.10 47.42
CA ALA A 18 11.67 -5.05 47.07
C ALA A 18 11.29 -3.67 47.64
N LEU A 19 9.99 -3.34 47.66
CA LEU A 19 9.48 -2.14 48.34
C LEU A 19 9.60 -2.23 49.87
N ALA A 20 9.53 -3.42 50.46
CA ALA A 20 9.75 -3.59 51.90
C ALA A 20 11.21 -3.37 52.31
N GLU A 21 12.15 -3.92 51.54
CA GLU A 21 13.60 -3.70 51.72
C GLU A 21 13.96 -2.21 51.54
N LEU A 22 13.39 -1.55 50.52
CA LEU A 22 13.57 -0.12 50.29
C LEU A 22 13.03 0.74 51.46
N ARG A 23 11.85 0.42 52.02
CA ARG A 23 11.34 1.11 53.21
C ARG A 23 12.28 0.97 54.41
N ASP A 24 12.84 -0.23 54.64
CA ASP A 24 13.78 -0.47 55.73
C ASP A 24 15.09 0.33 55.54
N ARG A 25 15.64 0.37 54.32
CA ARG A 25 16.79 1.23 54.00
C ARG A 25 16.50 2.72 54.27
N LEU A 26 15.35 3.23 53.82
CA LEU A 26 14.93 4.62 54.09
C LEU A 26 14.73 4.90 55.59
N GLN A 27 14.15 3.96 56.34
CA GLN A 27 13.98 4.06 57.80
C GLN A 27 15.33 4.07 58.53
N ARG A 28 16.28 3.21 58.11
CA ARG A 28 17.65 3.21 58.64
C ARG A 28 18.39 4.52 58.36
N ALA A 29 18.20 5.13 57.19
CA ALA A 29 18.76 6.44 56.88
C ALA A 29 18.13 7.57 57.71
N ALA A 30 16.81 7.57 57.87
CA ALA A 30 16.09 8.53 58.72
C ALA A 30 16.48 8.48 60.21
N MET A 31 17.00 7.34 60.69
CA MET A 31 17.49 7.17 62.06
C MET A 31 18.97 7.58 62.26
N GLN A 32 19.72 7.85 61.20
CA GLN A 32 21.10 8.33 61.32
C GLN A 32 21.12 9.84 61.60
N PRO A 33 21.98 10.35 62.49
CA PRO A 33 22.09 11.78 62.74
C PRO A 33 22.89 12.46 61.62
N ALA A 34 22.44 13.64 61.18
CA ALA A 34 23.06 14.42 60.11
C ALA A 34 24.56 14.77 60.30
N SER A 35 25.14 14.52 61.49
CA SER A 35 26.53 14.81 61.85
C SER A 35 27.56 13.80 61.34
N THR A 36 27.16 12.61 60.85
CA THR A 36 28.11 11.62 60.28
C THR A 36 28.42 11.84 58.80
N ALA A 37 27.61 12.64 58.09
CA ALA A 37 27.74 12.86 56.64
C ALA A 37 29.00 13.64 56.20
N SER A 38 29.77 14.21 57.14
CA SER A 38 31.06 14.88 56.88
C SER A 38 32.27 13.94 56.92
N GLY A 39 32.07 12.64 57.18
CA GLY A 39 33.12 11.71 57.61
C GLY A 39 33.62 10.65 56.62
N SER A 40 33.09 10.55 55.40
CA SER A 40 33.46 9.47 54.47
C SER A 40 33.50 9.82 52.98
N ALA A 41 33.88 11.05 52.62
CA ALA A 41 34.29 11.42 51.25
C ALA A 41 35.66 10.81 50.86
N GLY A 42 35.83 9.51 51.12
CA GLY A 42 37.10 8.77 51.05
C GLY A 42 37.44 8.32 49.64
N GLN A 43 37.90 9.24 48.80
CA GLN A 43 38.66 8.96 47.57
C GLN A 43 38.09 7.88 46.63
N ALA A 44 36.78 7.92 46.37
CA ALA A 44 36.29 7.47 45.07
C ALA A 44 36.86 8.44 44.01
N ALA A 45 37.94 8.04 43.35
CA ALA A 45 38.53 8.83 42.27
C ALA A 45 37.48 9.05 41.15
N PRO A 46 37.47 10.22 40.48
CA PRO A 46 36.58 10.41 39.34
C PRO A 46 36.90 9.35 38.30
N SER A 47 35.93 8.46 38.04
CA SER A 47 36.01 7.47 36.97
C SER A 47 36.39 8.19 35.67
N ALA A 48 37.46 7.73 35.03
CA ALA A 48 37.99 8.37 33.82
C ALA A 48 36.88 8.59 32.79
N PRO A 49 36.94 9.65 31.95
CA PRO A 49 35.89 9.96 31.00
C PRO A 49 35.72 8.81 30.00
N VAL A 50 34.75 7.95 30.29
CA VAL A 50 34.31 6.89 29.38
C VAL A 50 33.71 7.61 28.18
N THR A 51 34.35 7.47 27.02
CA THR A 51 33.77 7.86 25.73
C THR A 51 32.61 6.90 25.46
N GLY A 52 31.44 7.24 25.97
CA GLY A 52 30.22 6.48 25.80
C GLY A 52 29.88 6.32 24.33
N ALA A 53 29.87 5.09 23.84
CA ALA A 53 28.85 4.75 22.87
C ALA A 53 27.49 4.82 23.59
N PRO A 54 26.41 5.33 22.96
CA PRO A 54 25.08 5.21 23.54
C PRO A 54 24.79 3.72 23.81
N PRO A 55 24.01 3.38 24.85
CA PRO A 55 23.88 2.03 25.38
C PRO A 55 23.35 1.06 24.32
N THR A 56 24.28 0.40 23.64
CA THR A 56 24.00 -0.74 22.78
C THR A 56 23.43 -1.84 23.66
N ALA A 57 22.26 -2.38 23.28
CA ALA A 57 21.62 -3.47 24.00
C ALA A 57 22.65 -4.57 24.32
N ALA A 58 22.67 -5.01 25.58
CA ALA A 58 23.81 -5.73 26.16
C ALA A 58 24.33 -6.86 25.26
N ALA A 59 25.64 -6.89 25.06
CA ALA A 59 26.31 -7.85 24.19
C ALA A 59 25.84 -9.28 24.50
N PRO A 60 25.49 -10.09 23.49
CA PRO A 60 24.74 -11.32 23.71
C PRO A 60 25.49 -12.28 24.63
N SER A 61 24.90 -12.53 25.80
CA SER A 61 25.15 -13.78 26.53
C SER A 61 24.82 -14.95 25.58
N LYS A 62 25.50 -16.09 25.76
CA LYS A 62 25.56 -17.16 24.75
C LYS A 62 24.27 -18.00 24.59
N HIS A 63 23.11 -17.43 24.88
CA HIS A 63 21.80 -18.09 24.83
C HIS A 63 20.76 -17.22 24.11
N ALA A 64 19.97 -17.88 23.25
CA ALA A 64 18.83 -17.36 22.49
C ALA A 64 19.09 -16.20 21.48
N SER A 65 18.70 -16.46 20.22
CA SER A 65 18.45 -15.43 19.19
C SER A 65 17.35 -14.46 19.63
N TRP A 66 17.18 -13.33 18.93
CA TRP A 66 16.06 -12.40 19.18
C TRP A 66 14.70 -13.12 19.17
N LEU A 67 14.52 -14.04 18.21
CA LEU A 67 13.39 -14.97 18.17
C LEU A 67 13.29 -15.82 19.43
N GLY A 68 14.36 -16.49 19.86
CA GLY A 68 14.37 -17.28 21.09
C GLY A 68 13.99 -16.47 22.35
N ARG A 69 14.38 -15.19 22.42
CA ARG A 69 14.05 -14.26 23.51
C ARG A 69 12.56 -13.87 23.55
N MET A 70 11.83 -14.00 22.44
CA MET A 70 10.36 -13.84 22.39
C MET A 70 9.60 -15.17 22.42
N LEU A 71 10.17 -16.25 21.88
CA LEU A 71 9.55 -17.57 21.78
C LEU A 71 9.64 -18.39 23.07
N GLY A 72 10.55 -18.05 24.00
CA GLY A 72 10.68 -18.72 25.31
C GLY A 72 9.41 -18.71 26.19
N ALA A 73 8.42 -17.87 25.87
CA ALA A 73 7.12 -17.83 26.54
C ALA A 73 5.95 -18.39 25.69
N ARG A 74 6.21 -18.96 24.49
CA ARG A 74 5.17 -19.20 23.47
C ARG A 74 4.78 -20.68 23.31
N ALA A 75 4.52 -21.37 24.42
CA ALA A 75 4.06 -22.76 24.48
C ALA A 75 2.54 -22.91 24.72
N ALA A 76 1.72 -21.99 24.18
CA ALA A 76 0.26 -22.00 24.32
C ALA A 76 -0.43 -21.72 22.97
N ARG A 77 -0.52 -22.73 22.10
CA ARG A 77 -1.38 -22.67 20.90
C ARG A 77 -2.83 -22.99 21.27
N MET A 78 -3.76 -22.28 20.66
CA MET A 78 -5.19 -22.56 20.74
C MET A 78 -5.51 -23.88 20.01
N HIS A 79 -6.48 -24.64 20.50
CA HIS A 79 -6.97 -25.84 19.79
C HIS A 79 -7.73 -25.42 18.52
N PRO A 80 -7.45 -26.01 17.34
CA PRO A 80 -8.40 -26.01 16.24
C PRO A 80 -9.60 -26.93 16.59
N ALA A 81 -10.76 -26.65 16.01
CA ALA A 81 -11.94 -27.51 16.19
C ALA A 81 -11.74 -28.90 15.58
N ALA A 82 -12.37 -29.92 16.17
CA ALA A 82 -12.20 -31.31 15.76
C ALA A 82 -12.89 -31.61 14.41
N PRO A 83 -12.22 -32.28 13.45
CA PRO A 83 -12.87 -32.81 12.25
C PRO A 83 -13.76 -34.01 12.59
N VAL A 84 -14.86 -34.16 11.84
CA VAL A 84 -15.78 -35.30 11.97
C VAL A 84 -15.14 -36.57 11.39
N ALA A 85 -15.29 -37.69 12.09
CA ALA A 85 -14.79 -38.99 11.63
C ALA A 85 -15.84 -39.75 10.81
N THR A 86 -15.42 -40.32 9.67
CA THR A 86 -16.06 -41.44 8.99
C THR A 86 -15.02 -42.52 8.70
N PRO A 87 -15.40 -43.82 8.70
CA PRO A 87 -14.44 -44.91 8.70
C PRO A 87 -14.07 -45.40 7.29
N THR A 88 -12.86 -45.92 7.15
CA THR A 88 -12.49 -46.85 6.07
C THR A 88 -11.75 -48.06 6.66
N ASP A 89 -11.95 -49.20 6.00
CA ASP A 89 -11.57 -50.55 6.42
C ASP A 89 -10.45 -51.10 5.50
N GLN A 90 -9.96 -52.31 5.81
CA GLN A 90 -9.25 -53.24 4.91
C GLN A 90 -7.72 -53.07 4.71
N ALA A 91 -7.02 -53.90 5.49
CA ALA A 91 -6.12 -54.98 5.02
C ALA A 91 -4.77 -54.67 4.32
N ALA A 92 -3.78 -55.51 4.68
CA ALA A 92 -2.45 -55.66 4.08
C ALA A 92 -2.48 -56.72 2.92
N PRO A 93 -1.38 -57.25 2.29
CA PRO A 93 -0.07 -57.59 2.89
C PRO A 93 1.24 -57.54 2.04
N HIS A 94 2.38 -57.66 2.76
CA HIS A 94 3.68 -58.33 2.49
C HIS A 94 4.35 -58.46 1.09
N ALA A 95 5.64 -58.05 1.01
CA ALA A 95 6.84 -58.81 0.54
C ALA A 95 8.10 -57.92 0.79
N ASP A 96 9.21 -58.33 1.44
CA ASP A 96 10.29 -59.29 1.08
C ASP A 96 11.18 -58.87 -0.11
N ALA A 97 12.53 -59.01 -0.13
CA ALA A 97 13.53 -59.31 0.93
C ALA A 97 15.00 -59.08 0.45
N GLY A 98 15.96 -58.94 1.38
CA GLY A 98 17.42 -59.14 1.21
C GLY A 98 18.26 -58.06 0.49
N THR A 99 19.60 -58.01 0.52
CA THR A 99 20.64 -58.61 1.42
C THR A 99 22.05 -58.01 1.13
N ASN A 100 22.97 -58.03 2.12
CA ASN A 100 24.42 -57.66 2.13
C ASN A 100 24.73 -56.29 2.78
N GLN A 101 25.58 -56.09 3.81
CA GLN A 101 26.81 -56.76 4.36
C GLN A 101 28.09 -56.65 3.50
N ALA A 102 29.31 -56.42 4.03
CA ALA A 102 29.84 -55.85 5.30
C ALA A 102 31.38 -55.59 5.11
N SER A 103 32.33 -55.40 6.05
CA SER A 103 32.40 -55.35 7.53
C SER A 103 33.74 -54.75 8.03
N SER A 104 33.76 -53.68 8.84
CA SER A 104 34.83 -53.37 9.82
C SER A 104 34.35 -52.30 10.83
N GLN A 105 34.25 -52.51 12.16
CA GLN A 105 35.20 -52.98 13.20
C GLN A 105 36.16 -51.87 13.71
N ASN A 106 36.39 -51.62 15.01
CA ASN A 106 35.94 -52.24 16.29
C ASN A 106 35.57 -51.13 17.31
N GLY A 107 34.65 -51.33 18.28
CA GLY A 107 34.90 -51.94 19.62
C GLY A 107 34.74 -50.85 20.71
N VAL A 108 34.33 -51.09 21.97
CA VAL A 108 34.32 -52.29 22.83
C VAL A 108 33.16 -52.24 23.85
N ALA A 109 32.63 -53.42 24.22
CA ALA A 109 31.80 -53.77 25.40
C ALA A 109 30.60 -52.89 25.83
N ALA A 110 29.42 -53.51 25.82
CA ALA A 110 28.28 -53.11 26.66
C ALA A 110 28.25 -53.93 27.97
N ALA A 111 27.80 -53.32 29.07
CA ALA A 111 27.46 -53.99 30.32
C ALA A 111 26.06 -53.56 30.75
N THR A 112 25.22 -54.52 31.18
CA THR A 112 23.82 -54.28 31.53
C THR A 112 23.66 -53.57 32.86
N ALA A 113 22.91 -52.47 32.88
CA ALA A 113 22.38 -51.85 34.08
C ALA A 113 20.92 -51.44 33.86
N GLU A 114 20.08 -51.63 34.88
CA GLU A 114 18.64 -51.37 34.83
C GLU A 114 18.35 -49.85 34.83
N PRO A 115 17.24 -49.40 34.22
CA PRO A 115 16.86 -47.99 34.22
C PRO A 115 16.40 -47.54 35.63
N ARG A 116 17.33 -46.95 36.40
CA ARG A 116 16.97 -46.25 37.64
C ARG A 116 16.12 -45.01 37.33
N ALA A 117 14.98 -44.93 37.99
CA ALA A 117 14.03 -43.84 37.85
C ALA A 117 14.45 -42.58 38.64
N ASP A 118 15.57 -41.95 38.25
CA ASP A 118 15.97 -40.64 38.75
C ASP A 118 15.21 -39.53 38.01
N GLY A 119 13.92 -39.40 38.35
CA GLY A 119 13.01 -38.37 37.83
C GLY A 119 13.32 -36.96 38.35
N ARG A 120 14.50 -36.43 38.04
CA ARG A 120 14.84 -35.01 38.25
C ARG A 120 14.49 -34.20 37.01
N THR A 121 13.21 -33.85 36.89
CA THR A 121 12.80 -32.67 36.12
C THR A 121 13.62 -31.47 36.58
N ALA A 122 14.23 -30.73 35.65
CA ALA A 122 14.81 -29.43 35.98
C ALA A 122 13.72 -28.54 36.61
N PRO A 123 14.04 -27.71 37.61
CA PRO A 123 13.07 -26.78 38.17
C PRO A 123 12.56 -25.87 37.06
N ALA A 124 11.23 -25.69 36.97
CA ALA A 124 10.67 -24.69 36.08
C ALA A 124 11.21 -23.31 36.50
N GLU A 125 11.84 -22.60 35.57
CA GLU A 125 12.43 -21.29 35.85
C GLU A 125 11.33 -20.33 36.32
N ALA A 126 11.58 -19.64 37.43
CA ALA A 126 10.59 -18.75 38.02
C ALA A 126 10.30 -17.56 37.07
N PRO A 127 9.03 -17.16 36.90
CA PRO A 127 8.66 -16.05 36.03
C PRO A 127 9.43 -14.76 36.39
N VAL A 128 10.19 -14.22 35.42
CA VAL A 128 11.03 -13.04 35.62
C VAL A 128 10.15 -11.79 35.88
N PRO A 129 10.29 -11.09 37.02
CA PRO A 129 9.50 -9.90 37.34
C PRO A 129 9.77 -8.72 36.39
N ALA A 130 8.78 -7.84 36.21
CA ALA A 130 8.83 -6.73 35.25
C ALA A 130 10.02 -5.78 35.45
N LEU A 131 10.39 -5.46 36.70
CA LEU A 131 11.54 -4.60 36.99
C LEU A 131 12.89 -5.27 36.68
N VAL A 132 13.00 -6.58 36.89
CA VAL A 132 14.21 -7.35 36.50
C VAL A 132 14.31 -7.41 34.98
N LEU A 133 13.18 -7.64 34.30
CA LEU A 133 13.09 -7.67 32.84
C LEU A 133 13.37 -6.29 32.20
N LEU A 134 12.96 -5.18 32.83
CA LEU A 134 13.38 -3.83 32.46
C LEU A 134 14.90 -3.69 32.50
N SER A 135 15.55 -4.06 33.62
CA SER A 135 17.00 -4.00 33.76
C SER A 135 17.73 -4.85 32.73
N GLN A 136 17.30 -6.10 32.52
CA GLN A 136 17.89 -7.02 31.52
C GLN A 136 17.74 -6.53 30.08
N ARG A 137 16.59 -5.96 29.69
CA ARG A 137 16.34 -5.56 28.29
C ARG A 137 16.83 -4.16 27.94
N LEU A 138 16.86 -3.24 28.91
CA LEU A 138 17.26 -1.84 28.71
C LEU A 138 18.69 -1.53 29.21
N GLY A 139 19.33 -2.48 29.89
CA GLY A 139 20.75 -2.40 30.30
C GLY A 139 21.01 -1.61 31.57
N LEU A 140 20.06 -1.53 32.50
CA LEU A 140 20.22 -0.81 33.79
C LEU A 140 21.16 -1.60 34.71
N SER A 141 22.12 -0.90 35.33
CA SER A 141 22.87 -1.45 36.49
C SER A 141 21.97 -1.62 37.72
N ASP A 142 22.46 -2.35 38.73
CA ASP A 142 21.73 -2.56 39.98
C ASP A 142 21.33 -1.26 40.67
N PHE A 143 22.23 -0.29 40.80
CA PHE A 143 21.93 1.06 41.31
C PHE A 143 20.88 1.81 40.46
N GLU A 144 20.90 1.68 39.13
CA GLU A 144 19.86 2.27 38.28
C GLU A 144 18.50 1.60 38.47
N ARG A 145 18.48 0.27 38.63
CA ARG A 145 17.27 -0.51 38.92
C ARG A 145 16.68 -0.12 40.29
N GLU A 146 17.52 0.05 41.30
CA GLU A 146 17.09 0.48 42.64
C GLU A 146 16.64 1.95 42.66
N LEU A 147 17.28 2.84 41.90
CA LEU A 147 16.83 4.23 41.73
C LEU A 147 15.48 4.28 41.00
N LEU A 148 15.27 3.46 39.98
CA LEU A 148 13.97 3.31 39.33
C LEU A 148 12.91 2.75 40.31
N LEU A 149 13.25 1.75 41.13
CA LEU A 149 12.37 1.21 42.17
C LEU A 149 11.99 2.28 43.21
N LEU A 150 12.92 3.15 43.61
CA LEU A 150 12.65 4.25 44.53
C LEU A 150 11.66 5.26 43.94
N CYS A 151 11.80 5.59 42.66
CA CYS A 151 10.86 6.46 41.95
C CYS A 151 9.50 5.80 41.70
N VAL A 152 9.47 4.50 41.35
CA VAL A 152 8.22 3.74 41.18
C VAL A 152 7.51 3.51 42.52
N GLY A 153 8.25 3.36 43.61
CA GLY A 153 7.70 3.16 44.96
C GLY A 153 6.85 4.33 45.47
N MET A 154 7.11 5.54 44.98
CA MET A 154 6.28 6.73 45.26
C MET A 154 4.84 6.57 44.77
N GLU A 155 4.65 5.91 43.62
CA GLU A 155 3.35 5.69 42.99
C GLU A 155 2.62 4.42 43.49
N LEU A 156 3.28 3.63 44.35
CA LEU A 156 2.81 2.32 44.80
C LEU A 156 2.68 2.17 46.32
N ASP A 157 3.43 2.95 47.11
CA ASP A 157 3.39 2.88 48.57
C ASP A 157 3.31 4.28 49.18
N THR A 158 2.12 4.61 49.68
CA THR A 158 1.78 5.92 50.26
C THR A 158 2.60 6.33 51.48
N ARG A 159 3.46 5.45 52.02
CA ARG A 159 4.43 5.75 53.08
C ARG A 159 5.74 6.35 52.55
N MET A 160 6.09 6.10 51.29
CA MET A 160 7.38 6.54 50.71
C MET A 160 7.60 8.06 50.74
N PRO A 161 6.61 8.94 50.50
CA PRO A 161 6.82 10.40 50.60
C PRO A 161 7.30 10.85 51.98
N ALA A 162 6.71 10.30 53.05
CA ALA A 162 7.10 10.61 54.43
C ALA A 162 8.50 10.06 54.76
N LEU A 163 8.83 8.87 54.28
CA LEU A 163 10.15 8.27 54.46
C LEU A 163 11.24 9.04 53.70
N CYS A 164 10.97 9.51 52.47
CA CYS A 164 11.90 10.33 51.69
C CYS A 164 12.19 11.69 52.37
N ALA A 165 11.17 12.34 52.96
CA ALA A 165 11.36 13.57 53.72
C ALA A 165 12.19 13.34 55.00
N GLN A 166 11.93 12.25 55.73
CA GLN A 166 12.66 11.90 56.96
C GLN A 166 14.13 11.53 56.68
N ALA A 167 14.38 10.72 55.64
CA ALA A 167 15.73 10.29 55.25
C ALA A 167 16.59 11.42 54.63
N GLN A 168 15.96 12.47 54.08
CA GLN A 168 16.65 13.70 53.66
C GLN A 168 16.77 14.74 54.80
N HIS A 169 16.20 14.45 55.98
CA HIS A 169 16.03 15.37 57.10
C HIS A 169 15.36 16.71 56.72
N ASP A 170 14.51 16.70 55.69
CA ASP A 170 13.91 17.88 55.09
C ASP A 170 12.43 17.64 54.77
N ALA A 171 11.55 18.20 55.60
CA ALA A 171 10.11 18.10 55.45
C ALA A 171 9.57 18.75 54.15
N SER A 172 10.37 19.60 53.48
CA SER A 172 10.01 20.19 52.19
C SER A 172 10.32 19.30 50.99
N LYS A 173 10.99 18.15 51.18
CA LYS A 173 11.37 17.20 50.12
C LYS A 173 10.74 15.80 50.29
N PRO A 174 9.41 15.64 50.24
CA PRO A 174 8.74 14.34 50.29
C PRO A 174 8.83 13.56 48.96
N TRP A 175 10.01 13.51 48.34
CA TRP A 175 10.25 12.89 47.03
C TRP A 175 11.68 12.34 46.90
N PRO A 176 11.93 11.40 45.97
CA PRO A 176 13.28 10.94 45.64
C PRO A 176 14.13 12.06 45.04
N THR A 177 15.38 12.13 45.49
CA THR A 177 16.44 12.94 44.86
C THR A 177 17.65 12.05 44.60
N PHE A 178 18.55 12.48 43.71
CA PHE A 178 19.79 11.73 43.47
C PHE A 178 20.71 11.74 44.71
N ALA A 179 20.65 12.80 45.52
CA ALA A 179 21.29 12.86 46.84
C ALA A 179 20.78 11.76 47.79
N LEU A 180 19.46 11.57 47.87
CA LEU A 180 18.86 10.50 48.68
C LEU A 180 19.26 9.12 48.15
N ALA A 181 19.25 8.92 46.83
CA ALA A 181 19.70 7.68 46.21
C ALA A 181 21.14 7.32 46.60
N PHE A 182 22.05 8.30 46.54
CA PHE A 182 23.45 8.16 46.94
C PHE A 182 23.67 7.82 48.43
N ALA A 183 22.71 8.11 49.30
CA ALA A 183 22.80 7.88 50.74
C ALA A 183 22.11 6.57 51.20
N VAL A 184 21.31 5.94 50.34
CA VAL A 184 20.37 4.86 50.73
C VAL A 184 20.48 3.60 49.85
N LEU A 185 21.01 3.73 48.63
CA LEU A 185 21.17 2.62 47.69
C LEU A 185 22.62 2.12 47.65
N ASP A 186 22.78 0.85 47.28
CA ASP A 186 24.10 0.21 47.20
C ASP A 186 24.79 0.54 45.86
N GLU A 187 26.13 0.48 45.84
CA GLU A 187 26.98 0.74 44.65
C GLU A 187 26.69 2.05 43.87
N PRO A 188 26.76 3.23 44.51
CA PRO A 188 26.30 4.49 43.92
C PRO A 188 27.11 4.96 42.70
N ALA A 189 26.41 5.15 41.58
CA ALA A 189 27.00 5.48 40.28
C ALA A 189 26.70 6.94 39.85
N TRP A 190 27.74 7.78 39.77
CA TRP A 190 27.64 9.22 39.47
C TRP A 190 27.10 9.53 38.06
N ASP A 191 27.26 8.60 37.12
CA ASP A 191 26.89 8.73 35.71
C ASP A 191 25.44 8.34 35.41
N ALA A 192 24.71 7.74 36.37
CA ALA A 192 23.35 7.20 36.19
C ALA A 192 22.31 8.23 35.71
N LEU A 193 22.53 9.54 35.97
CA LEU A 193 21.70 10.63 35.45
C LEU A 193 22.38 11.42 34.31
N SER A 194 23.35 10.84 33.60
CA SER A 194 23.85 11.36 32.33
C SER A 194 22.84 11.14 31.18
N PRO A 195 22.85 11.94 30.10
CA PRO A 195 21.89 11.78 28.98
C PRO A 195 22.03 10.48 28.17
N GLU A 196 23.14 9.77 28.36
CA GLU A 196 23.49 8.53 27.65
C GLU A 196 23.12 7.29 28.46
N ARG A 197 23.07 7.35 29.80
CA ARG A 197 22.78 6.16 30.62
C ARG A 197 21.27 5.82 30.63
N PRO A 198 20.92 4.51 30.72
CA PRO A 198 19.56 3.98 30.51
C PRO A 198 18.41 4.80 31.10
N LEU A 199 18.51 5.24 32.36
CA LEU A 199 17.42 5.97 33.04
C LEU A 199 16.94 7.21 32.28
N ARG A 200 17.87 7.97 31.69
CA ARG A 200 17.54 9.15 30.87
C ARG A 200 17.50 8.85 29.37
N TYR A 201 18.30 7.90 28.89
CA TYR A 201 18.34 7.55 27.48
C TYR A 201 16.97 7.03 27.00
N TRP A 202 16.39 6.11 27.77
CA TRP A 202 15.07 5.50 27.53
C TRP A 202 13.89 6.28 28.16
N ARG A 203 14.16 7.41 28.84
CA ARG A 203 13.15 8.18 29.60
C ARG A 203 12.34 7.29 30.55
N LEU A 204 13.03 6.70 31.53
CA LEU A 204 12.41 5.91 32.59
C LEU A 204 12.07 6.76 33.81
N LEU A 205 12.75 7.90 33.95
CA LEU A 205 12.54 8.90 34.99
C LEU A 205 12.31 10.28 34.38
N GLU A 206 11.46 11.07 35.04
CA GLU A 206 11.38 12.52 34.86
C GLU A 206 12.22 13.25 35.92
N ILE A 207 12.72 14.44 35.58
CA ILE A 207 13.63 15.21 36.43
C ILE A 207 13.09 16.63 36.57
N HIS A 208 12.45 16.90 37.70
CA HIS A 208 11.72 18.16 37.91
C HIS A 208 12.65 19.25 38.46
N GLN A 209 12.89 20.27 37.63
CA GLN A 209 13.77 21.41 37.94
C GLN A 209 13.01 22.73 37.75
N PRO A 210 12.22 23.19 38.76
CA PRO A 210 11.45 24.44 38.69
C PRO A 210 12.32 25.72 38.82
N GLY A 211 13.62 25.63 38.53
CA GLY A 211 14.58 26.71 38.69
C GLY A 211 16.04 26.22 38.57
N PRO A 212 17.03 27.11 38.75
CA PRO A 212 18.46 26.81 38.60
C PRO A 212 19.02 26.04 39.81
N GLN A 213 18.46 24.86 40.10
CA GLN A 213 18.90 23.98 41.19
C GLN A 213 19.87 22.89 40.69
N PRO A 214 20.84 22.44 41.51
CA PRO A 214 21.72 21.33 41.14
C PRO A 214 20.95 20.04 40.86
N LEU A 215 21.34 19.34 39.78
CA LEU A 215 20.73 18.05 39.36
C LEU A 215 20.62 17.04 40.51
N ILE A 216 21.61 17.02 41.41
CA ILE A 216 21.65 16.07 42.54
C ILE A 216 20.50 16.25 43.55
N GLY A 217 19.98 17.48 43.69
CA GLY A 217 18.87 17.83 44.58
C GLY A 217 17.50 17.94 43.87
N ALA A 218 17.45 17.68 42.55
CA ALA A 218 16.21 17.72 41.79
C ALA A 218 15.26 16.57 42.19
N ALA A 219 13.95 16.83 42.12
CA ALA A 219 12.94 15.81 42.37
C ALA A 219 12.87 14.83 41.18
N LEU A 220 12.83 13.54 41.48
CA LEU A 220 12.76 12.47 40.49
C LEU A 220 11.43 11.73 40.63
N SER A 221 10.73 11.53 39.53
CA SER A 221 9.56 10.63 39.43
C SER A 221 9.80 9.59 38.34
N ALA A 222 9.08 8.47 38.38
CA ALA A 222 9.12 7.49 37.30
C ALA A 222 8.15 7.88 36.19
N ASP A 223 8.51 7.58 34.94
CA ASP A 223 7.65 7.78 33.77
C ASP A 223 6.42 6.85 33.87
N GLU A 224 5.20 7.37 33.71
CA GLU A 224 3.96 6.64 33.98
C GLU A 224 3.86 5.31 33.20
N ARG A 225 4.30 5.31 31.94
CA ARG A 225 4.30 4.11 31.09
C ARG A 225 5.18 3.00 31.68
N ILE A 226 6.23 3.35 32.41
CA ILE A 226 7.15 2.42 33.09
C ILE A 226 6.61 1.99 34.45
N VAL A 227 5.99 2.90 35.21
CA VAL A 227 5.25 2.57 36.44
C VAL A 227 4.18 1.52 36.12
N ASN A 228 3.43 1.72 35.04
CA ASN A 228 2.37 0.81 34.62
C ASN A 228 2.93 -0.51 34.04
N PHE A 229 4.11 -0.50 33.40
CA PHE A 229 4.82 -1.74 33.04
C PHE A 229 5.19 -2.58 34.27
N VAL A 230 5.67 -1.95 35.35
CA VAL A 230 6.02 -2.65 36.61
C VAL A 230 4.77 -3.24 37.31
N LYS A 231 3.61 -2.60 37.17
CA LYS A 231 2.28 -3.14 37.55
C LYS A 231 1.77 -4.27 36.62
N GLY A 232 2.55 -4.69 35.62
CA GLY A 232 2.15 -5.70 34.62
C GLY A 232 1.22 -5.19 33.51
N MET A 233 0.84 -3.91 33.50
CA MET A 233 -0.03 -3.32 32.49
C MET A 233 0.77 -3.00 31.22
N ASN A 234 0.62 -3.87 30.21
CA ASN A 234 1.36 -3.82 28.96
C ASN A 234 0.51 -3.23 27.83
N TYR A 235 0.80 -1.99 27.47
CA TYR A 235 0.17 -1.23 26.38
C TYR A 235 1.22 -0.34 25.68
N LEU A 236 0.92 0.16 24.49
CA LEU A 236 1.80 1.07 23.74
C LEU A 236 1.86 2.44 24.43
N ASP A 237 3.04 3.08 24.49
CA ASP A 237 3.21 4.42 25.05
C ASP A 237 2.25 5.47 24.44
N ASP A 238 1.58 6.25 25.30
CA ASP A 238 0.55 7.22 24.89
C ASP A 238 1.09 8.38 24.04
N ARG A 239 2.42 8.60 24.02
CA ARG A 239 3.09 9.56 23.12
C ARG A 239 3.31 8.99 21.72
N LEU A 240 3.20 7.66 21.56
CA LEU A 240 3.27 6.95 20.27
C LEU A 240 1.88 6.65 19.70
N ALA A 241 0.88 6.42 20.55
CA ALA A 241 -0.48 6.06 20.13
C ALA A 241 -1.14 7.03 19.09
N PRO A 242 -0.92 8.37 19.13
CA PRO A 242 -1.43 9.29 18.10
C PRO A 242 -0.75 9.15 16.72
N LEU A 243 0.42 8.51 16.65
CA LEU A 243 1.24 8.38 15.44
C LEU A 243 1.14 6.97 14.83
N LEU A 244 0.65 5.99 15.59
CA LEU A 244 0.73 4.57 15.27
C LEU A 244 -0.67 3.92 15.23
N VAL A 245 -1.04 3.39 14.06
CA VAL A 245 -2.30 2.67 13.84
C VAL A 245 -2.00 1.16 13.72
N PRO A 246 -2.62 0.26 14.49
CA PRO A 246 -2.39 -1.18 14.32
C PRO A 246 -2.81 -1.64 12.91
N LEU A 247 -2.05 -2.53 12.27
CA LEU A 247 -2.48 -3.13 11.01
C LEU A 247 -3.58 -4.18 11.25
N SER A 248 -4.56 -4.22 10.35
CA SER A 248 -5.59 -5.27 10.34
C SER A 248 -5.04 -6.60 9.86
N SER A 249 -5.55 -7.69 10.41
CA SER A 249 -5.42 -9.03 9.85
C SER A 249 -6.23 -9.19 8.56
N ALA A 250 -5.67 -9.87 7.57
CA ALA A 250 -6.39 -10.33 6.38
C ALA A 250 -5.82 -11.69 5.94
N ASP A 251 -6.67 -12.56 5.39
CA ASP A 251 -6.27 -13.88 4.89
C ASP A 251 -5.52 -13.74 3.57
N LEU A 252 -4.29 -14.26 3.49
CA LEU A 252 -3.45 -14.13 2.30
C LEU A 252 -3.80 -15.17 1.23
N PRO A 253 -3.99 -14.76 -0.04
CA PRO A 253 -3.97 -15.67 -1.18
C PRO A 253 -2.63 -16.42 -1.28
N PRO A 254 -2.59 -17.66 -1.80
CA PRO A 254 -1.38 -18.49 -1.89
C PRO A 254 -0.12 -17.80 -2.41
N SER A 255 -0.23 -16.93 -3.42
CA SER A 255 0.88 -16.15 -3.99
C SER A 255 1.48 -15.16 -2.99
N GLN A 256 0.63 -14.49 -2.19
CA GLN A 256 1.02 -13.54 -1.17
C GLN A 256 1.50 -14.25 0.10
N GLN A 257 0.89 -15.39 0.46
CA GLN A 257 1.36 -16.26 1.54
C GLN A 257 2.77 -16.78 1.25
N ALA A 258 3.06 -17.22 0.02
CA ALA A 258 4.40 -17.66 -0.39
C ALA A 258 5.45 -16.53 -0.33
N VAL A 259 5.05 -15.25 -0.45
CA VAL A 259 5.93 -14.10 -0.20
C VAL A 259 6.14 -13.91 1.30
N ALA A 260 5.09 -13.99 2.12
CA ALA A 260 5.18 -13.91 3.58
C ALA A 260 6.07 -15.02 4.16
N ASP A 261 5.87 -16.28 3.76
CA ASP A 261 6.65 -17.44 4.18
C ASP A 261 8.14 -17.26 3.84
N ARG A 262 8.45 -16.84 2.60
CA ARG A 262 9.82 -16.50 2.19
C ARG A 262 10.44 -15.40 3.05
N ILE A 263 9.68 -14.40 3.47
CA ILE A 263 10.19 -13.34 4.36
C ILE A 263 10.46 -13.91 5.76
N VAL A 264 9.52 -14.69 6.31
CA VAL A 264 9.67 -15.37 7.62
C VAL A 264 10.90 -16.29 7.63
N ASP A 265 11.08 -17.11 6.61
CA ASP A 265 12.25 -17.99 6.48
C ASP A 265 13.57 -17.21 6.44
N ASN A 266 13.66 -16.15 5.63
CA ASN A 266 14.87 -15.32 5.59
C ASN A 266 15.16 -14.64 6.95
N LEU A 267 14.12 -14.23 7.69
CA LEU A 267 14.26 -13.64 9.03
C LEU A 267 14.61 -14.68 10.10
N HIS A 268 14.18 -15.94 9.94
CA HIS A 268 14.60 -17.06 10.80
C HIS A 268 16.09 -17.43 10.65
N HIS A 269 16.70 -17.17 9.48
CA HIS A 269 18.11 -17.46 9.21
C HIS A 269 19.10 -16.37 9.66
N VAL A 270 18.63 -15.23 10.20
CA VAL A 270 19.49 -14.17 10.75
C VAL A 270 20.20 -14.66 12.02
N ALA A 271 21.51 -14.40 12.16
CA ALA A 271 22.29 -14.99 13.24
C ALA A 271 21.94 -14.43 14.63
N ALA A 272 22.13 -15.25 15.66
CA ALA A 272 21.79 -14.89 17.04
C ALA A 272 22.67 -13.76 17.59
N GLY A 273 22.20 -12.52 17.48
CA GLY A 273 22.91 -11.31 17.90
C GLY A 273 23.08 -10.26 16.80
N GLU A 274 22.77 -10.61 15.54
CA GLU A 274 22.70 -9.65 14.45
C GLU A 274 21.39 -8.84 14.51
N ALA A 275 21.39 -7.65 13.91
CA ALA A 275 20.19 -6.85 13.74
C ALA A 275 19.33 -7.42 12.60
N LEU A 276 18.00 -7.50 12.81
CA LEU A 276 17.09 -7.91 11.74
C LEU A 276 17.18 -6.92 10.55
N PRO A 277 17.18 -7.42 9.30
CA PRO A 277 17.10 -6.55 8.14
C PRO A 277 15.76 -5.83 8.09
N THR A 278 15.74 -4.60 7.57
CA THR A 278 14.47 -3.93 7.25
C THR A 278 13.85 -4.61 6.04
N VAL A 279 12.60 -5.06 6.16
CA VAL A 279 11.86 -5.68 5.05
C VAL A 279 11.33 -4.57 4.15
N GLN A 280 11.82 -4.49 2.90
CA GLN A 280 11.30 -3.56 1.92
C GLN A 280 10.23 -4.26 1.07
N LEU A 281 8.98 -3.82 1.20
CA LEU A 281 7.86 -4.33 0.40
C LEU A 281 7.67 -3.39 -0.80
N ILE A 282 7.81 -3.96 -2.00
CA ILE A 282 7.87 -3.21 -3.27
C ILE A 282 6.63 -3.52 -4.09
N GLY A 283 5.86 -2.51 -4.48
CA GLY A 283 4.69 -2.70 -5.36
C GLY A 283 3.72 -1.53 -5.37
N SER A 284 2.68 -1.59 -6.20
CA SER A 284 1.65 -0.53 -6.30
C SER A 284 0.53 -0.66 -5.26
N ASP A 285 0.26 -1.85 -4.72
CA ASP A 285 -0.87 -2.08 -3.81
C ASP A 285 -0.44 -2.16 -2.33
N SER A 286 -0.67 -1.07 -1.58
CA SER A 286 -0.35 -1.00 -0.15
C SER A 286 -1.24 -1.87 0.73
N ALA A 287 -2.44 -2.26 0.30
CA ALA A 287 -3.30 -3.18 1.06
C ALA A 287 -2.66 -4.57 1.16
N SER A 288 -2.19 -5.12 0.03
CA SER A 288 -1.46 -6.40 -0.01
C SER A 288 -0.15 -6.34 0.78
N LYS A 289 0.59 -5.23 0.71
CA LYS A 289 1.83 -5.04 1.49
C LYS A 289 1.56 -4.99 3.00
N GLN A 290 0.49 -4.31 3.44
CA GLN A 290 0.07 -4.30 4.84
C GLN A 290 -0.36 -5.70 5.32
N ALA A 291 -1.12 -6.45 4.51
CA ALA A 291 -1.53 -7.82 4.84
C ALA A 291 -0.33 -8.77 4.97
N ILE A 292 0.64 -8.71 4.04
CA ILE A 292 1.88 -9.50 4.12
C ILE A 292 2.70 -9.13 5.36
N ALA A 293 2.88 -7.83 5.64
CA ALA A 293 3.57 -7.39 6.86
C ALA A 293 2.87 -7.89 8.13
N HIS A 294 1.53 -7.90 8.15
CA HIS A 294 0.76 -8.45 9.28
C HIS A 294 0.99 -9.96 9.44
N ALA A 295 0.94 -10.74 8.36
CA ALA A 295 1.20 -12.18 8.39
C ALA A 295 2.62 -12.50 8.88
N VAL A 296 3.64 -11.83 8.34
CA VAL A 296 5.05 -11.99 8.76
C VAL A 296 5.23 -11.61 10.23
N ALA A 297 4.69 -10.46 10.67
CA ALA A 297 4.77 -10.05 12.07
C ALA A 297 4.08 -11.08 12.99
N THR A 298 2.90 -11.55 12.63
CA THR A 298 2.13 -12.54 13.40
C THR A 298 2.85 -13.89 13.50
N ALA A 299 3.48 -14.35 12.42
CA ALA A 299 4.26 -15.58 12.38
C ALA A 299 5.51 -15.51 13.27
N LEU A 300 6.22 -14.38 13.25
CA LEU A 300 7.35 -14.09 14.15
C LEU A 300 6.89 -13.73 15.58
N GLY A 301 5.58 -13.57 15.79
CA GLY A 301 4.92 -13.43 17.08
C GLY A 301 4.72 -12.01 17.59
N ALA A 302 4.90 -10.99 16.73
CA ALA A 302 4.81 -9.57 17.06
C ALA A 302 3.54 -8.90 16.48
N HIS A 303 3.13 -7.79 17.11
CA HIS A 303 1.98 -6.97 16.69
C HIS A 303 2.43 -5.79 15.81
N PRO A 304 1.95 -5.68 14.55
CA PRO A 304 2.36 -4.65 13.62
C PRO A 304 1.63 -3.30 13.82
N TYR A 305 2.38 -2.20 13.82
CA TYR A 305 1.87 -0.83 13.88
C TYR A 305 2.35 0.00 12.69
N ARG A 306 1.41 0.69 12.02
CA ARG A 306 1.65 1.59 10.89
C ARG A 306 1.93 3.01 11.36
N LEU A 307 3.06 3.54 10.90
CA LEU A 307 3.42 4.96 10.94
C LEU A 307 3.29 5.51 9.52
N SER A 308 2.54 6.59 9.31
CA SER A 308 2.55 7.32 8.04
C SER A 308 3.86 8.10 7.88
N ALA A 309 4.45 8.09 6.68
CA ALA A 309 5.57 8.96 6.34
C ALA A 309 5.27 10.45 6.60
N GLU A 310 4.02 10.88 6.42
CA GLU A 310 3.57 12.26 6.66
C GLU A 310 3.57 12.64 8.16
N LEU A 311 3.52 11.65 9.05
CA LEU A 311 3.56 11.82 10.50
C LEU A 311 4.99 11.69 11.08
N MET A 312 6.01 11.53 10.22
CA MET A 312 7.42 11.52 10.64
C MET A 312 7.85 12.94 11.05
N PRO A 313 8.31 13.18 12.29
CA PRO A 313 8.72 14.52 12.72
C PRO A 313 9.93 15.03 11.93
N GLY A 314 9.76 16.19 11.29
CA GLY A 314 10.82 16.82 10.48
C GLY A 314 11.95 17.43 11.31
N ALA A 315 11.68 17.78 12.58
CA ALA A 315 12.69 18.30 13.50
C ALA A 315 13.51 17.16 14.12
N ILE A 316 14.85 17.25 14.05
CA ILE A 316 15.75 16.18 14.48
C ILE A 316 15.53 15.79 15.96
N ALA A 317 15.30 16.75 16.87
CA ALA A 317 15.07 16.46 18.29
C ALA A 317 13.76 15.71 18.57
N GLU A 318 12.73 15.92 17.74
CA GLU A 318 11.47 15.18 17.80
C GLU A 318 11.63 13.79 17.17
N GLN A 319 12.38 13.69 16.06
CA GLN A 319 12.71 12.40 15.43
C GLN A 319 13.55 11.51 16.37
N GLU A 320 14.53 12.07 17.10
CA GLU A 320 15.27 11.39 18.17
C GLU A 320 14.36 10.97 19.35
N THR A 321 13.34 11.77 19.66
CA THR A 321 12.37 11.46 20.71
C THR A 321 11.52 10.25 20.33
N LEU A 322 10.91 10.28 19.14
CA LEU A 322 10.13 9.19 18.58
C LEU A 322 10.97 7.91 18.45
N LEU A 323 12.22 8.04 18.00
CA LEU A 323 13.14 6.91 17.85
C LEU A 323 13.44 6.22 19.19
N ARG A 324 13.77 6.98 20.24
CA ARG A 324 14.06 6.40 21.58
C ARG A 324 12.84 5.72 22.19
N LEU A 325 11.65 6.32 22.03
CA LEU A 325 10.39 5.72 22.47
C LEU A 325 10.10 4.42 21.70
N TRP A 326 10.23 4.42 20.37
CA TRP A 326 10.05 3.21 19.56
C TRP A 326 11.05 2.09 19.91
N GLN A 327 12.34 2.42 20.05
CA GLN A 327 13.37 1.48 20.48
C GLN A 327 13.04 0.86 21.84
N ARG A 328 12.58 1.67 22.80
CA ARG A 328 12.17 1.18 24.13
C ARG A 328 10.96 0.26 24.03
N GLU A 329 9.89 0.67 23.34
CA GLU A 329 8.68 -0.15 23.24
C GLU A 329 8.93 -1.45 22.45
N SER A 330 9.79 -1.46 21.43
CA SER A 330 10.17 -2.68 20.70
C SER A 330 11.13 -3.61 21.48
N LEU A 331 11.78 -3.11 22.54
CA LEU A 331 12.47 -3.95 23.53
C LEU A 331 11.52 -4.49 24.60
N LEU A 332 10.47 -3.76 24.99
CA LEU A 332 9.54 -4.18 26.05
C LEU A 332 8.40 -5.07 25.54
N LEU A 333 7.82 -4.73 24.39
CA LEU A 333 6.65 -5.37 23.80
C LEU A 333 7.02 -6.14 22.51
N PRO A 334 6.31 -7.24 22.17
CA PRO A 334 6.47 -7.90 20.89
C PRO A 334 5.74 -7.09 19.81
N ILE A 335 6.37 -6.03 19.31
CA ILE A 335 5.81 -5.14 18.28
C ILE A 335 6.72 -5.00 17.05
N ALA A 336 6.12 -4.64 15.92
CA ALA A 336 6.80 -4.41 14.65
C ALA A 336 6.34 -3.10 14.00
N LEU A 337 7.23 -2.41 13.30
CA LEU A 337 6.90 -1.15 12.61
C LEU A 337 6.58 -1.40 11.14
N TYR A 338 5.55 -0.74 10.62
CA TYR A 338 5.32 -0.56 9.19
C TYR A 338 5.38 0.92 8.86
N VAL A 339 6.40 1.37 8.12
CA VAL A 339 6.46 2.75 7.63
C VAL A 339 5.77 2.82 6.27
N ASP A 340 4.66 3.56 6.23
CA ASP A 340 3.87 3.78 5.02
C ASP A 340 4.46 4.94 4.21
N ALA A 341 5.34 4.61 3.26
CA ALA A 341 6.05 5.53 2.38
C ALA A 341 5.69 5.32 0.89
N ALA A 342 4.46 4.84 0.62
CA ALA A 342 3.97 4.49 -0.71
C ALA A 342 4.04 5.63 -1.74
N ASP A 343 3.91 6.88 -1.29
CA ASP A 343 3.99 8.10 -2.12
C ASP A 343 5.30 8.89 -1.92
N THR A 344 6.26 8.37 -1.15
CA THR A 344 7.58 8.98 -0.98
C THR A 344 8.53 8.58 -2.11
N GLU A 345 8.99 9.57 -2.87
CA GLU A 345 9.88 9.34 -4.02
C GLU A 345 11.35 9.11 -3.65
N ARG A 346 12.05 8.37 -4.52
CA ARG A 346 13.46 8.02 -4.35
C ARG A 346 14.34 9.27 -4.46
N GLY A 347 14.90 9.71 -3.33
CA GLY A 347 15.80 10.86 -3.25
C GLY A 347 15.16 12.10 -2.63
N ASP A 348 13.87 12.06 -2.31
CA ASP A 348 13.20 13.09 -1.53
C ASP A 348 13.78 13.20 -0.10
N ALA A 349 13.66 14.37 0.52
CA ALA A 349 14.10 14.64 1.87
C ALA A 349 13.40 13.74 2.91
N ALA A 350 12.12 13.40 2.72
CA ALA A 350 11.43 12.45 3.58
C ALA A 350 12.04 11.05 3.45
N SER A 351 12.43 10.61 2.24
CA SER A 351 13.13 9.33 2.04
C SER A 351 14.44 9.27 2.83
N ALA A 352 15.17 10.38 2.95
CA ALA A 352 16.40 10.49 3.73
C ALA A 352 16.16 10.61 5.25
N GLN A 353 15.01 11.12 5.69
CA GLN A 353 14.59 11.09 7.10
C GLN A 353 14.17 9.67 7.52
N ILE A 354 13.33 9.00 6.72
CA ILE A 354 12.84 7.64 6.95
C ILE A 354 13.99 6.63 6.99
N LYS A 355 14.94 6.71 6.04
CA LYS A 355 16.14 5.85 6.06
C LYS A 355 16.97 6.03 7.33
N ARG A 356 17.18 7.27 7.80
CA ARG A 356 17.93 7.56 9.03
C ARG A 356 17.22 7.05 10.29
N PHE A 357 15.89 7.04 10.28
CA PHE A 357 15.08 6.45 11.35
C PHE A 357 15.20 4.92 11.35
N LEU A 358 14.89 4.26 10.22
CA LEU A 358 14.89 2.80 10.10
C LEU A 358 16.26 2.16 10.36
N MET A 359 17.36 2.81 9.99
CA MET A 359 18.72 2.36 10.34
C MET A 359 18.98 2.24 11.85
N ARG A 360 18.14 2.85 12.70
CA ARG A 360 18.31 2.89 14.15
C ARG A 360 17.10 2.35 14.91
N ALA A 361 15.94 2.21 14.27
CA ALA A 361 14.67 1.83 14.91
C ALA A 361 14.76 0.53 15.72
N GLY A 362 15.47 -0.49 15.21
CA GLY A 362 15.62 -1.78 15.86
C GLY A 362 14.34 -2.61 15.85
N GLY A 363 14.45 -3.89 16.21
CA GLY A 363 13.34 -4.85 16.11
C GLY A 363 12.93 -5.17 14.66
N LEU A 364 11.71 -5.66 14.48
CA LEU A 364 11.15 -6.00 13.17
C LEU A 364 10.56 -4.75 12.51
N ASN A 365 11.07 -4.39 11.32
CA ASN A 365 10.65 -3.20 10.58
C ASN A 365 10.32 -3.53 9.12
N PHE A 366 9.19 -3.02 8.65
CA PHE A 366 8.74 -3.04 7.26
C PHE A 366 8.72 -1.61 6.72
N ILE A 367 9.00 -1.44 5.43
CA ILE A 367 8.77 -0.19 4.70
C ILE A 367 7.97 -0.46 3.42
N ASP A 368 6.89 0.30 3.27
CA ASP A 368 6.09 0.37 2.04
C ASP A 368 6.81 1.23 1.00
N THR A 369 7.01 0.69 -0.20
CA THR A 369 7.55 1.45 -1.33
C THR A 369 6.94 1.00 -2.65
N ARG A 370 6.98 1.86 -3.68
CA ARG A 370 6.69 1.50 -5.08
C ARG A 370 7.92 0.97 -5.84
N GLU A 371 9.11 1.43 -5.49
CA GLU A 371 10.39 1.11 -6.14
C GLU A 371 11.47 0.70 -5.12
N PRO A 372 12.44 -0.17 -5.50
CA PRO A 372 13.56 -0.52 -4.63
C PRO A 372 14.40 0.70 -4.23
N TRP A 373 14.68 0.82 -2.93
CA TRP A 373 15.43 1.92 -2.35
C TRP A 373 16.87 1.49 -2.10
N ASN A 374 17.72 1.52 -3.14
CA ASN A 374 19.14 1.16 -3.03
C ASN A 374 19.78 1.81 -1.79
N ASN A 375 20.22 0.98 -0.84
CA ASN A 375 20.87 1.38 0.40
C ASN A 375 22.30 0.82 0.40
N GLY A 376 23.31 1.69 0.43
CA GLY A 376 24.72 1.28 0.47
C GLY A 376 25.24 0.88 1.85
N ALA A 377 24.38 0.83 2.88
CA ALA A 377 24.79 0.70 4.28
C ALA A 377 23.75 0.01 5.20
N VAL A 378 22.68 -0.58 4.64
CA VAL A 378 21.58 -1.16 5.43
C VAL A 378 21.33 -2.59 4.97
N HIS A 379 21.26 -3.54 5.89
CA HIS A 379 20.74 -4.87 5.58
C HIS A 379 19.23 -4.75 5.30
N THR A 380 18.85 -4.90 4.03
CA THR A 380 17.46 -4.82 3.58
C THR A 380 17.05 -6.12 2.92
N LEU A 381 15.90 -6.66 3.31
CA LEU A 381 15.27 -7.82 2.67
C LEU A 381 14.17 -7.30 1.74
N SER A 382 14.46 -7.15 0.45
CA SER A 382 13.49 -6.71 -0.56
C SER A 382 12.58 -7.86 -0.98
N ALA A 383 11.27 -7.59 -1.04
CA ALA A 383 10.28 -8.51 -1.58
C ALA A 383 9.27 -7.75 -2.46
N ASP A 384 9.12 -8.21 -3.70
CA ASP A 384 8.10 -7.70 -4.62
C ASP A 384 6.72 -8.26 -4.27
N VAL A 385 5.73 -7.37 -4.17
CA VAL A 385 4.35 -7.65 -3.78
C VAL A 385 3.42 -7.21 -4.89
N ALA A 386 2.85 -8.19 -5.58
CA ALA A 386 1.73 -7.98 -6.50
C ALA A 386 0.39 -8.07 -5.74
N LYS A 387 -0.67 -7.56 -6.36
CA LYS A 387 -2.06 -7.93 -6.05
C LYS A 387 -2.27 -9.46 -6.26
N PRO A 388 -3.36 -10.04 -5.77
CA PRO A 388 -3.66 -11.46 -6.01
C PRO A 388 -3.72 -11.76 -7.51
N THR A 389 -3.28 -12.94 -7.93
CA THR A 389 -3.28 -13.31 -9.36
C THR A 389 -4.70 -13.40 -9.93
N PRO A 390 -4.93 -13.30 -11.25
CA PRO A 390 -6.28 -13.41 -11.83
C PRO A 390 -7.02 -14.71 -11.46
N VAL A 391 -6.28 -15.81 -11.26
CA VAL A 391 -6.83 -17.09 -10.78
C VAL A 391 -7.31 -16.96 -9.33
N GLU A 392 -6.53 -16.35 -8.44
CA GLU A 392 -6.90 -16.12 -7.05
C GLU A 392 -8.04 -15.12 -6.91
N GLN A 393 -8.03 -14.03 -7.70
CA GLN A 393 -9.16 -13.08 -7.77
C GLN A 393 -10.43 -13.82 -8.21
N ARG A 394 -10.37 -14.67 -9.25
CA ARG A 394 -11.50 -15.50 -9.70
C ARG A 394 -11.99 -16.44 -8.60
N SER A 395 -11.09 -17.15 -7.91
CA SER A 395 -11.46 -18.05 -6.80
C SER A 395 -12.09 -17.31 -5.61
N LEU A 396 -11.59 -16.12 -5.28
CA LEU A 396 -12.15 -15.25 -4.24
C LEU A 396 -13.55 -14.75 -4.62
N TRP A 397 -13.75 -14.27 -5.86
CA TRP A 397 -15.07 -13.93 -6.38
C TRP A 397 -16.05 -15.11 -6.34
N GLN A 398 -15.60 -16.31 -6.70
CA GLN A 398 -16.41 -17.53 -6.62
C GLN A 398 -16.77 -17.89 -5.17
N HIS A 399 -15.84 -17.74 -4.22
CA HIS A 399 -16.07 -18.01 -2.81
C HIS A 399 -17.08 -17.04 -2.18
N LEU A 400 -16.95 -15.73 -2.46
CA LEU A 400 -17.81 -14.70 -1.90
C LEU A 400 -19.23 -14.66 -2.50
N LEU A 401 -19.37 -14.98 -3.79
CA LEU A 401 -20.65 -14.89 -4.51
C LEU A 401 -21.40 -16.24 -4.62
N GLY A 402 -20.71 -17.37 -4.37
CA GLY A 402 -21.27 -18.71 -4.46
C GLY A 402 -21.72 -19.11 -5.89
N GLU A 403 -22.51 -20.19 -5.99
CA GLU A 403 -22.96 -20.72 -7.28
C GLU A 403 -23.88 -19.76 -8.07
N VAL A 404 -24.53 -18.82 -7.38
CA VAL A 404 -25.38 -17.76 -7.97
C VAL A 404 -24.58 -16.87 -8.95
N ALA A 405 -23.25 -16.85 -8.82
CA ALA A 405 -22.36 -16.00 -9.61
C ALA A 405 -22.21 -16.42 -11.09
N GLY A 406 -22.43 -17.69 -11.44
CA GLY A 406 -22.26 -18.18 -12.82
C GLY A 406 -20.89 -17.80 -13.43
N SER A 407 -20.91 -17.11 -14.58
CA SER A 407 -19.70 -16.64 -15.27
C SER A 407 -19.11 -15.32 -14.76
N HIS A 408 -19.83 -14.57 -13.93
CA HIS A 408 -19.40 -13.22 -13.50
C HIS A 408 -18.01 -13.18 -12.83
N PRO A 409 -17.59 -14.16 -11.99
CA PRO A 409 -16.25 -14.19 -11.41
C PRO A 409 -15.10 -14.18 -12.43
N GLN A 410 -15.28 -14.86 -13.57
CA GLN A 410 -14.30 -14.90 -14.66
C GLN A 410 -14.27 -13.58 -15.45
N GLN A 411 -15.43 -12.94 -15.62
CA GLN A 411 -15.52 -11.63 -16.28
C GLN A 411 -14.92 -10.53 -15.40
N LEU A 412 -15.20 -10.54 -14.09
CA LEU A 412 -14.68 -9.56 -13.14
C LEU A 412 -13.15 -9.67 -12.99
N ALA A 413 -12.61 -10.85 -12.67
CA ALA A 413 -11.15 -11.05 -12.59
C ALA A 413 -10.44 -10.91 -13.96
N GLY A 414 -11.20 -10.99 -15.06
CA GLY A 414 -10.69 -10.72 -16.40
C GLY A 414 -10.60 -9.22 -16.74
N HIS A 415 -11.53 -8.39 -16.25
CA HIS A 415 -11.64 -6.97 -16.61
C HIS A 415 -11.17 -5.98 -15.54
N PHE A 416 -11.05 -6.42 -14.29
CA PHE A 416 -10.60 -5.64 -13.14
C PHE A 416 -9.44 -6.35 -12.45
N ASP A 417 -8.51 -5.57 -11.91
CA ASP A 417 -7.35 -6.04 -11.16
C ASP A 417 -7.38 -5.45 -9.75
N PHE A 418 -7.97 -6.20 -8.82
CA PHE A 418 -8.32 -5.73 -7.48
C PHE A 418 -7.61 -6.52 -6.38
N ASN A 419 -7.31 -5.83 -5.27
CA ASN A 419 -6.93 -6.48 -4.03
C ASN A 419 -8.15 -7.10 -3.31
N LEU A 420 -7.87 -7.96 -2.33
CA LEU A 420 -8.86 -8.67 -1.51
C LEU A 420 -9.98 -7.74 -1.01
N GLY A 421 -9.63 -6.65 -0.31
CA GLY A 421 -10.60 -5.72 0.27
C GLY A 421 -11.48 -4.99 -0.76
N LYS A 422 -10.97 -4.72 -1.97
CA LYS A 422 -11.80 -4.16 -3.07
C LYS A 422 -12.80 -5.20 -3.60
N ILE A 423 -12.38 -6.46 -3.73
CA ILE A 423 -13.25 -7.57 -4.16
C ILE A 423 -14.36 -7.80 -3.13
N GLU A 424 -14.01 -7.92 -1.84
CA GLU A 424 -14.96 -8.04 -0.74
C GLU A 424 -15.97 -6.89 -0.72
N GLN A 425 -15.51 -5.64 -0.81
CA GLN A 425 -16.38 -4.46 -0.77
C GLN A 425 -17.39 -4.38 -1.92
N VAL A 426 -17.02 -4.89 -3.11
CA VAL A 426 -17.93 -4.92 -4.27
C VAL A 426 -18.88 -6.12 -4.19
N ALA A 427 -18.38 -7.30 -3.78
CA ALA A 427 -19.21 -8.49 -3.57
C ALA A 427 -20.32 -8.25 -2.53
N HIS A 428 -19.96 -7.78 -1.33
CA HIS A 428 -20.94 -7.50 -0.27
C HIS A 428 -21.95 -6.42 -0.67
N ALA A 429 -21.51 -5.35 -1.36
CA ALA A 429 -22.40 -4.29 -1.81
C ALA A 429 -23.40 -4.78 -2.86
N ALA A 430 -22.96 -5.58 -3.84
CA ALA A 430 -23.84 -6.13 -4.87
C ALA A 430 -24.82 -7.16 -4.30
N LEU A 431 -24.36 -8.09 -3.44
CA LEU A 431 -25.23 -9.07 -2.78
C LEU A 431 -26.30 -8.38 -1.91
N ALA A 432 -25.93 -7.34 -1.16
CA ALA A 432 -26.89 -6.55 -0.38
C ALA A 432 -27.91 -5.80 -1.25
N ALA A 433 -27.49 -5.26 -2.39
CA ALA A 433 -28.37 -4.55 -3.32
C ALA A 433 -29.31 -5.48 -4.12
N THR A 434 -28.91 -6.74 -4.34
CA THR A 434 -29.60 -7.68 -5.25
C THR A 434 -30.27 -8.86 -4.54
N ALA A 435 -30.39 -8.79 -3.21
CA ALA A 435 -30.98 -9.82 -2.35
C ALA A 435 -32.45 -10.22 -2.67
N GLN A 436 -33.13 -9.50 -3.57
CA GLN A 436 -34.48 -9.80 -4.07
C GLN A 436 -34.55 -10.01 -5.60
N ASP A 437 -33.46 -9.76 -6.34
CA ASP A 437 -33.39 -9.93 -7.80
C ASP A 437 -31.99 -10.43 -8.22
N ALA A 438 -31.86 -11.75 -8.39
CA ALA A 438 -30.64 -12.38 -8.85
C ALA A 438 -30.26 -12.01 -10.30
N GLY A 439 -31.21 -11.51 -11.11
CA GLY A 439 -30.93 -11.03 -12.47
C GLY A 439 -30.12 -9.73 -12.48
N ALA A 440 -30.28 -8.89 -11.44
CA ALA A 440 -29.54 -7.65 -11.28
C ALA A 440 -28.09 -7.84 -10.76
N LEU A 441 -27.71 -9.04 -10.30
CA LEU A 441 -26.40 -9.29 -9.65
C LEU A 441 -25.21 -8.96 -10.58
N GLY A 442 -25.22 -9.43 -11.82
CA GLY A 442 -24.16 -9.16 -12.80
C GLY A 442 -23.96 -7.66 -13.07
N PRO A 443 -25.01 -6.92 -13.50
CA PRO A 443 -24.97 -5.47 -13.64
C PRO A 443 -24.54 -4.73 -12.36
N SER A 444 -25.00 -5.16 -11.19
CA SER A 444 -24.64 -4.56 -9.90
C SER A 444 -23.16 -4.73 -9.56
N LEU A 445 -22.61 -5.93 -9.73
CA LEU A 445 -21.18 -6.22 -9.57
C LEU A 445 -20.32 -5.37 -10.52
N TRP A 446 -20.70 -5.30 -11.79
CA TRP A 446 -19.97 -4.54 -12.80
C TRP A 446 -19.99 -3.03 -12.52
N GLN A 447 -21.16 -2.46 -12.22
CA GLN A 447 -21.28 -1.05 -11.84
C GLN A 447 -20.55 -0.75 -10.53
N GLY A 448 -20.59 -1.67 -9.56
CA GLY A 448 -19.84 -1.58 -8.30
C GLY A 448 -18.33 -1.58 -8.52
N ALA A 449 -17.81 -2.43 -9.41
CA ALA A 449 -16.40 -2.46 -9.78
C ALA A 449 -15.96 -1.16 -10.49
N LEU A 450 -16.72 -0.68 -11.47
CA LEU A 450 -16.49 0.63 -12.11
C LEU A 450 -16.51 1.79 -11.09
N ALA A 451 -17.39 1.74 -10.09
CA ALA A 451 -17.46 2.76 -9.04
C ALA A 451 -16.22 2.78 -8.12
N ARG A 452 -15.39 1.72 -8.10
CA ARG A 452 -14.12 1.71 -7.34
C ARG A 452 -12.92 2.25 -8.12
N THR A 453 -12.90 2.15 -9.46
CA THR A 453 -11.77 2.67 -10.27
C THR A 453 -11.96 4.14 -10.69
N ARG A 454 -13.20 4.57 -10.93
CA ARG A 454 -13.55 5.95 -11.32
C ARG A 454 -12.91 7.06 -10.48
N PRO A 455 -12.90 7.03 -9.13
CA PRO A 455 -12.48 8.20 -8.33
C PRO A 455 -11.03 8.63 -8.51
N ALA A 456 -10.14 7.71 -8.89
CA ALA A 456 -8.74 8.02 -9.20
C ALA A 456 -8.57 8.56 -10.63
N LEU A 457 -9.32 8.02 -11.59
CA LEU A 457 -9.27 8.44 -13.00
C LEU A 457 -10.00 9.76 -13.27
N ASP A 458 -11.14 10.01 -12.60
CA ASP A 458 -11.90 11.26 -12.69
C ASP A 458 -11.10 12.49 -12.18
N GLN A 459 -10.00 12.28 -11.43
CA GLN A 459 -9.06 13.34 -11.02
C GLN A 459 -7.93 13.60 -12.04
N LEU A 460 -7.69 12.67 -12.97
CA LEU A 460 -6.50 12.64 -13.84
C LEU A 460 -6.84 12.75 -15.34
N ALA A 461 -8.07 12.44 -15.74
CA ALA A 461 -8.52 12.44 -17.13
C ALA A 461 -10.00 12.85 -17.26
N GLN A 462 -10.38 13.35 -18.44
CA GLN A 462 -11.76 13.76 -18.70
C GLN A 462 -12.61 12.53 -19.05
N ARG A 463 -13.53 12.12 -18.16
CA ARG A 463 -14.50 11.07 -18.49
C ARG A 463 -15.42 11.51 -19.64
N ILE A 464 -15.54 10.66 -20.66
CA ILE A 464 -16.59 10.72 -21.68
C ILE A 464 -17.66 9.70 -21.29
N GLU A 465 -18.93 10.10 -21.36
CA GLU A 465 -20.06 9.19 -21.18
C GLU A 465 -20.48 8.67 -22.56
N PRO A 466 -20.27 7.37 -22.88
CA PRO A 466 -20.53 6.83 -24.20
C PRO A 466 -22.01 6.93 -24.56
N LYS A 467 -22.30 7.49 -25.74
CA LYS A 467 -23.66 7.63 -26.28
C LYS A 467 -23.84 6.94 -27.63
N ALA A 468 -22.75 6.75 -28.37
CA ALA A 468 -22.77 6.07 -29.65
C ALA A 468 -22.86 4.53 -29.53
N SER A 469 -23.50 3.92 -30.52
CA SER A 469 -23.62 2.48 -30.74
C SER A 469 -23.09 2.08 -32.13
N TRP A 470 -23.02 0.77 -32.42
CA TRP A 470 -22.65 0.29 -33.76
C TRP A 470 -23.56 0.81 -34.89
N ASP A 471 -24.81 1.20 -34.55
CA ASP A 471 -25.76 1.76 -35.51
C ASP A 471 -25.58 3.27 -35.74
N ASP A 472 -24.80 3.97 -34.93
CA ASP A 472 -24.49 5.39 -35.13
C ASP A 472 -23.27 5.58 -36.05
N ILE A 473 -22.25 4.74 -35.90
CA ILE A 473 -20.99 4.86 -36.65
C ILE A 473 -21.11 4.33 -38.08
N LYS A 474 -20.75 5.16 -39.07
CA LYS A 474 -20.78 4.81 -40.50
C LYS A 474 -19.37 4.82 -41.07
N LEU A 475 -18.80 3.63 -41.23
CA LEU A 475 -17.47 3.36 -41.78
C LEU A 475 -17.54 2.24 -42.84
N PRO A 476 -16.53 2.10 -43.71
CA PRO A 476 -16.43 0.95 -44.60
C PRO A 476 -16.28 -0.36 -43.81
N ALA A 477 -16.67 -1.48 -44.43
CA ALA A 477 -16.77 -2.77 -43.75
C ALA A 477 -15.43 -3.29 -43.17
N THR A 478 -14.29 -2.94 -43.79
CA THR A 478 -12.95 -3.32 -43.32
C THR A 478 -12.62 -2.63 -41.99
N GLU A 479 -12.76 -1.31 -41.95
CA GLU A 479 -12.55 -0.48 -40.76
C GLU A 479 -13.50 -0.86 -39.62
N LEU A 480 -14.78 -1.10 -39.91
CA LEU A 480 -15.77 -1.55 -38.94
C LEU A 480 -15.44 -2.95 -38.40
N GLY A 481 -14.94 -3.85 -39.27
CA GLY A 481 -14.43 -5.16 -38.87
C GLY A 481 -13.23 -5.07 -37.92
N LEU A 482 -12.30 -4.14 -38.15
CA LEU A 482 -11.18 -3.89 -37.24
C LEU A 482 -11.63 -3.35 -35.88
N LEU A 483 -12.64 -2.47 -35.84
CA LEU A 483 -13.20 -1.98 -34.57
C LEU A 483 -13.87 -3.11 -33.77
N ARG A 484 -14.57 -4.03 -34.43
CA ARG A 484 -15.13 -5.23 -33.77
C ARG A 484 -14.03 -6.15 -33.23
N GLN A 485 -13.00 -6.43 -34.03
CA GLN A 485 -11.84 -7.22 -33.58
C GLN A 485 -11.15 -6.62 -32.35
N ILE A 486 -11.09 -5.29 -32.21
CA ILE A 486 -10.57 -4.64 -31.01
C ILE A 486 -11.47 -4.95 -29.80
N ALA A 487 -12.80 -4.82 -29.92
CA ALA A 487 -13.74 -5.13 -28.85
C ALA A 487 -13.71 -6.63 -28.48
N ASP A 488 -13.82 -7.52 -29.47
CA ASP A 488 -13.76 -8.98 -29.30
C ASP A 488 -12.50 -9.41 -28.53
N GLN A 489 -11.35 -8.84 -28.89
CA GLN A 489 -10.06 -9.20 -28.27
C GLN A 489 -9.86 -8.59 -26.87
N VAL A 490 -10.61 -7.55 -26.49
CA VAL A 490 -10.68 -7.07 -25.10
C VAL A 490 -11.61 -7.97 -24.28
N ALA A 491 -12.79 -8.32 -24.82
CA ALA A 491 -13.75 -9.17 -24.13
C ALA A 491 -13.24 -10.60 -23.88
N GLN A 492 -12.49 -11.17 -24.82
CA GLN A 492 -11.93 -12.53 -24.71
C GLN A 492 -10.55 -12.59 -24.05
N ARG A 493 -10.06 -11.48 -23.46
CA ARG A 493 -8.67 -11.38 -22.99
C ARG A 493 -8.31 -12.37 -21.89
N SER A 494 -9.21 -12.64 -20.94
CA SER A 494 -8.98 -13.64 -19.89
C SER A 494 -9.03 -15.07 -20.42
N THR A 495 -9.97 -15.38 -21.32
CA THR A 495 -10.03 -16.68 -22.01
C THR A 495 -8.70 -17.01 -22.72
N VAL A 496 -8.15 -16.04 -23.46
CA VAL A 496 -6.92 -16.27 -24.25
C VAL A 496 -5.65 -16.19 -23.40
N TYR A 497 -5.53 -15.21 -22.50
CA TYR A 497 -4.31 -15.02 -21.72
C TYR A 497 -4.21 -15.98 -20.54
N ASP A 498 -5.33 -16.29 -19.88
CA ASP A 498 -5.37 -17.02 -18.61
C ASP A 498 -5.85 -18.47 -18.82
N ASP A 499 -7.08 -18.70 -19.30
CA ASP A 499 -7.61 -20.07 -19.48
C ASP A 499 -6.81 -20.87 -20.55
N TRP A 500 -6.26 -20.21 -21.58
CA TRP A 500 -5.39 -20.83 -22.58
C TRP A 500 -3.87 -20.64 -22.30
N GLY A 501 -3.51 -20.02 -21.17
CA GLY A 501 -2.12 -19.93 -20.71
C GLY A 501 -1.15 -19.08 -21.57
N PHE A 502 -1.62 -18.22 -22.48
CA PHE A 502 -0.72 -17.38 -23.28
C PHE A 502 0.10 -16.40 -22.42
N ARG A 503 -0.40 -15.98 -21.24
CA ARG A 503 0.32 -15.09 -20.31
C ARG A 503 1.66 -15.69 -19.87
N GLU A 504 1.74 -16.99 -19.64
CA GLU A 504 2.96 -17.70 -19.22
C GLU A 504 4.05 -17.72 -20.30
N ARG A 505 3.67 -17.56 -21.57
CA ARG A 505 4.59 -17.63 -22.73
C ARG A 505 4.95 -16.26 -23.31
N MET A 506 4.33 -15.18 -22.82
CA MET A 506 4.42 -13.85 -23.42
C MET A 506 4.78 -12.76 -22.41
N ASN A 507 6.08 -12.54 -22.21
CA ASN A 507 6.60 -11.47 -21.33
C ASN A 507 6.30 -10.04 -21.81
N ARG A 508 5.71 -9.86 -23.01
CA ARG A 508 5.34 -8.57 -23.64
C ARG A 508 4.16 -8.75 -24.60
N GLY A 509 3.43 -7.68 -24.89
CA GLY A 509 2.38 -7.66 -25.92
C GLY A 509 0.97 -8.05 -25.46
N LEU A 510 0.74 -8.14 -24.15
CA LEU A 510 -0.58 -8.34 -23.56
C LEU A 510 -1.49 -7.10 -23.73
N SER A 511 -0.86 -5.91 -23.81
CA SER A 511 -1.52 -4.62 -24.05
C SER A 511 -2.30 -4.58 -25.37
N ILE A 512 -3.45 -3.92 -25.37
CA ILE A 512 -4.25 -3.71 -26.59
C ILE A 512 -4.16 -2.23 -26.96
N SER A 513 -3.25 -1.93 -27.89
CA SER A 513 -2.99 -0.58 -28.40
C SER A 513 -3.61 -0.39 -29.80
N ALA A 514 -4.41 0.67 -29.97
CA ALA A 514 -5.04 1.01 -31.23
C ALA A 514 -4.73 2.46 -31.64
N LEU A 515 -4.45 2.69 -32.93
CA LEU A 515 -4.28 4.03 -33.51
C LEU A 515 -5.45 4.31 -34.46
N PHE A 516 -6.21 5.37 -34.17
CA PHE A 516 -7.32 5.87 -34.98
C PHE A 516 -6.84 7.09 -35.78
N ALA A 517 -6.76 6.94 -37.10
CA ALA A 517 -6.04 7.88 -37.96
C ALA A 517 -6.89 8.39 -39.14
N GLY A 518 -7.19 9.69 -39.18
CA GLY A 518 -7.98 10.33 -40.23
C GLY A 518 -8.31 11.78 -39.91
N GLU A 519 -8.99 12.49 -40.81
CA GLU A 519 -9.29 13.93 -40.64
C GLU A 519 -10.16 14.23 -39.40
N SER A 520 -10.28 15.51 -39.03
CA SER A 520 -11.20 15.93 -37.97
C SER A 520 -12.67 15.71 -38.37
N GLY A 521 -13.51 15.32 -37.42
CA GLY A 521 -14.93 15.02 -37.67
C GLY A 521 -15.22 13.72 -38.44
N THR A 522 -14.24 12.83 -38.64
CA THR A 522 -14.43 11.52 -39.31
C THR A 522 -14.95 10.40 -38.38
N GLY A 523 -15.18 10.69 -37.09
CA GLY A 523 -15.77 9.73 -36.14
C GLY A 523 -14.78 9.01 -35.21
N LYS A 524 -13.50 9.42 -35.13
CA LYS A 524 -12.48 8.81 -34.25
C LYS A 524 -12.94 8.64 -32.79
N THR A 525 -13.43 9.72 -32.16
CA THR A 525 -13.91 9.70 -30.77
C THR A 525 -15.20 8.89 -30.61
N MET A 526 -16.11 8.98 -31.60
CA MET A 526 -17.34 8.18 -31.65
C MET A 526 -17.02 6.67 -31.70
N ALA A 527 -16.00 6.23 -32.43
CA ALA A 527 -15.58 4.83 -32.44
C ALA A 527 -15.08 4.35 -31.07
N ALA A 528 -14.42 5.21 -30.31
CA ALA A 528 -14.01 4.91 -28.95
C ALA A 528 -15.22 4.83 -28.00
N GLU A 529 -16.24 5.66 -28.18
CA GLU A 529 -17.52 5.53 -27.47
C GLU A 529 -18.22 4.21 -27.80
N VAL A 530 -18.30 3.80 -29.07
CA VAL A 530 -18.93 2.54 -29.48
C VAL A 530 -18.27 1.34 -28.81
N ILE A 531 -16.92 1.29 -28.80
CA ILE A 531 -16.18 0.22 -28.12
C ILE A 531 -16.36 0.28 -26.59
N ALA A 532 -16.42 1.48 -26.00
CA ALA A 532 -16.67 1.65 -24.57
C ALA A 532 -18.08 1.18 -24.16
N ASN A 533 -19.08 1.45 -25.00
CA ASN A 533 -20.47 1.06 -24.79
C ASN A 533 -20.63 -0.47 -24.91
N GLU A 534 -20.09 -1.09 -25.98
CA GLU A 534 -20.10 -2.55 -26.19
C GLU A 534 -19.45 -3.31 -25.02
N LEU A 535 -18.32 -2.80 -24.51
CA LEU A 535 -17.58 -3.44 -23.41
C LEU A 535 -18.09 -3.03 -22.02
N GLY A 536 -19.04 -2.11 -21.91
CA GLY A 536 -19.50 -1.54 -20.64
C GLY A 536 -18.40 -0.84 -19.82
N LEU A 537 -17.38 -0.28 -20.46
CA LEU A 537 -16.21 0.34 -19.81
C LEU A 537 -16.33 1.88 -19.76
N SER A 538 -15.66 2.51 -18.80
CA SER A 538 -15.61 3.97 -18.70
C SER A 538 -14.56 4.54 -19.67
N LEU A 539 -14.98 5.44 -20.57
CA LEU A 539 -14.07 6.09 -21.53
C LEU A 539 -13.44 7.34 -20.91
N TYR A 540 -12.11 7.46 -20.98
CA TYR A 540 -11.36 8.61 -20.48
C TYR A 540 -10.57 9.27 -21.61
N ARG A 541 -10.86 10.54 -21.89
CA ARG A 541 -10.05 11.37 -22.80
C ARG A 541 -8.85 11.94 -22.05
N ILE A 542 -7.67 11.73 -22.60
CA ILE A 542 -6.41 12.31 -22.16
C ILE A 542 -5.91 13.25 -23.25
N ASP A 543 -5.66 14.49 -22.82
CA ASP A 543 -5.22 15.58 -23.67
C ASP A 543 -3.70 15.70 -23.52
N LEU A 544 -2.95 15.09 -24.44
CA LEU A 544 -1.49 15.01 -24.35
C LEU A 544 -0.84 16.40 -24.35
N SER A 545 -1.41 17.33 -25.12
CA SER A 545 -1.05 18.74 -25.19
C SER A 545 -1.20 19.44 -23.83
N ALA A 546 -2.26 19.15 -23.07
CA ALA A 546 -2.47 19.70 -21.72
C ALA A 546 -1.61 19.04 -20.62
N VAL A 547 -1.25 17.75 -20.78
CA VAL A 547 -0.45 17.01 -19.77
C VAL A 547 1.02 17.40 -19.77
N VAL A 548 1.62 17.67 -20.94
CA VAL A 548 3.07 17.96 -21.09
C VAL A 548 3.42 19.44 -20.82
N SER A 549 2.46 20.35 -20.88
CA SER A 549 2.71 21.80 -21.04
C SER A 549 2.89 22.62 -19.75
N LYS A 550 2.96 22.01 -18.56
CA LYS A 550 3.01 22.77 -17.28
C LYS A 550 4.32 22.66 -16.50
N TYR A 551 4.77 21.47 -16.10
CA TYR A 551 6.01 21.32 -15.34
C TYR A 551 6.79 20.05 -15.72
N ILE A 552 8.00 20.23 -16.24
CA ILE A 552 8.94 19.16 -16.59
C ILE A 552 9.21 18.31 -15.34
N GLY A 553 8.91 17.01 -15.40
CA GLY A 553 8.99 16.07 -14.27
C GLY A 553 7.64 15.77 -13.59
N GLU A 554 6.73 16.74 -13.46
CA GLU A 554 5.35 16.43 -13.01
C GLU A 554 4.58 15.66 -14.07
N THR A 555 4.88 15.90 -15.35
CA THR A 555 4.34 15.16 -16.51
C THR A 555 4.43 13.64 -16.32
N GLU A 556 5.62 13.12 -15.99
CA GLU A 556 5.84 11.68 -15.81
C GLU A 556 5.07 11.17 -14.58
N LYS A 557 5.09 11.91 -13.47
CA LYS A 557 4.35 11.57 -12.25
C LYS A 557 2.83 11.48 -12.48
N ASN A 558 2.28 12.37 -13.30
CA ASN A 558 0.86 12.39 -13.64
C ASN A 558 0.49 11.28 -14.64
N LEU A 559 1.31 11.03 -15.66
CA LEU A 559 1.14 9.88 -16.56
C LEU A 559 1.28 8.54 -15.81
N ARG A 560 2.22 8.44 -14.87
CA ARG A 560 2.39 7.28 -13.99
C ARG A 560 1.13 7.03 -13.19
N LYS A 561 0.64 8.02 -12.43
CA LYS A 561 -0.62 7.94 -11.67
C LYS A 561 -1.82 7.54 -12.55
N LEU A 562 -1.89 8.06 -13.78
CA LEU A 562 -2.96 7.72 -14.74
C LEU A 562 -2.92 6.24 -15.12
N PHE A 563 -1.77 5.70 -15.54
CA PHE A 563 -1.65 4.29 -15.89
C PHE A 563 -1.81 3.37 -14.68
N ASP A 564 -1.24 3.73 -13.52
CA ASP A 564 -1.38 2.98 -12.27
C ASP A 564 -2.86 2.88 -11.82
N ALA A 565 -3.63 3.97 -11.97
CA ALA A 565 -5.07 3.98 -11.69
C ALA A 565 -5.90 3.23 -12.75
N ALA A 566 -5.46 3.22 -14.01
CA ALA A 566 -6.12 2.51 -15.09
C ALA A 566 -5.82 1.01 -15.11
N GLU A 567 -4.69 0.58 -14.52
CA GLU A 567 -4.32 -0.84 -14.39
C GLU A 567 -5.32 -1.62 -13.52
N GLU A 568 -6.04 -0.97 -12.61
CA GLU A 568 -7.16 -1.57 -11.88
C GLU A 568 -8.35 -1.99 -12.77
N GLY A 569 -8.38 -1.54 -14.03
CA GLY A 569 -9.37 -1.93 -15.02
C GLY A 569 -10.62 -1.05 -15.05
N GLY A 570 -11.66 -1.54 -15.74
CA GLY A 570 -12.91 -0.80 -15.94
C GLY A 570 -12.83 0.42 -16.88
N ALA A 571 -11.67 0.70 -17.49
CA ALA A 571 -11.39 1.93 -18.21
C ALA A 571 -10.79 1.71 -19.61
N ILE A 572 -11.09 2.63 -20.53
CA ILE A 572 -10.45 2.78 -21.83
C ILE A 572 -9.76 4.15 -21.85
N LEU A 573 -8.46 4.16 -22.15
CA LEU A 573 -7.66 5.38 -22.26
C LEU A 573 -7.65 5.87 -23.71
N PHE A 574 -8.28 7.02 -23.98
CA PHE A 574 -8.33 7.67 -25.29
C PHE A 574 -7.41 8.90 -25.30
N PHE A 575 -6.21 8.73 -25.84
CA PHE A 575 -5.22 9.79 -26.01
C PHE A 575 -5.51 10.55 -27.31
N ASP A 576 -5.94 11.81 -27.22
CA ASP A 576 -6.15 12.66 -28.39
C ASP A 576 -4.84 13.39 -28.80
N GLU A 577 -4.82 13.92 -30.02
CA GLU A 577 -3.69 14.68 -30.59
C GLU A 577 -2.32 13.95 -30.54
N ALA A 578 -2.30 12.62 -30.76
CA ALA A 578 -1.09 11.80 -30.63
C ALA A 578 0.09 12.26 -31.54
N ASP A 579 -0.18 12.93 -32.66
CA ASP A 579 0.82 13.56 -33.52
C ASP A 579 1.62 14.68 -32.85
N ALA A 580 1.13 15.29 -31.76
CA ALA A 580 1.86 16.30 -30.98
C ALA A 580 3.10 15.74 -30.25
N LEU A 581 3.09 14.46 -29.86
CA LEU A 581 4.20 13.80 -29.15
C LEU A 581 4.95 12.74 -29.98
N PHE A 582 4.26 12.06 -30.90
CA PHE A 582 4.82 10.94 -31.68
C PHE A 582 5.20 11.31 -33.12
N GLY A 583 5.28 12.61 -33.41
CA GLY A 583 5.70 13.15 -34.70
C GLY A 583 7.14 12.79 -35.09
N ARG A 584 7.39 12.71 -36.40
CA ARG A 584 8.72 12.57 -37.00
C ARG A 584 9.54 13.82 -36.67
N ARG A 585 10.52 13.63 -35.79
CA ARG A 585 11.43 14.67 -35.31
C ARG A 585 12.08 15.42 -36.49
N SER A 586 11.89 16.72 -36.53
CA SER A 586 12.85 17.63 -37.17
C SER A 586 14.19 17.58 -36.43
N GLU A 587 15.28 17.94 -37.10
CA GLU A 587 16.62 17.87 -36.50
C GLU A 587 16.75 18.77 -35.26
N VAL A 588 17.26 18.17 -34.16
CA VAL A 588 17.37 18.76 -32.83
C VAL A 588 18.16 20.07 -32.86
N LYS A 589 17.67 21.10 -32.17
CA LYS A 589 18.41 22.36 -31.98
C LYS A 589 18.45 22.88 -30.55
N ASP A 590 17.60 22.42 -29.64
CA ASP A 590 17.55 22.96 -28.27
C ASP A 590 17.67 21.89 -27.18
N SER A 591 17.93 22.36 -25.96
CA SER A 591 18.06 21.55 -24.74
C SER A 591 16.72 20.98 -24.28
N HIS A 592 15.60 21.68 -24.58
CA HIS A 592 14.25 21.21 -24.26
C HIS A 592 13.86 19.95 -25.04
N ASP A 593 14.28 19.83 -26.32
CA ASP A 593 14.04 18.63 -27.16
C ASP A 593 14.48 17.35 -26.45
N ARG A 594 15.54 17.42 -25.64
CA ARG A 594 16.12 16.25 -24.97
C ARG A 594 15.25 15.68 -23.86
N TYR A 595 14.42 16.50 -23.19
CA TYR A 595 13.53 16.07 -22.12
C TYR A 595 12.24 15.46 -22.67
N ALA A 596 11.63 16.08 -23.69
CA ALA A 596 10.47 15.51 -24.40
C ALA A 596 10.77 14.09 -24.94
N ASN A 597 12.01 13.87 -25.41
CA ASN A 597 12.46 12.55 -25.87
C ASN A 597 12.55 11.47 -24.75
N ILE A 598 12.59 11.85 -23.47
CA ILE A 598 12.57 10.90 -22.35
C ILE A 598 11.12 10.56 -21.99
N GLU A 599 10.25 11.57 -21.86
CA GLU A 599 8.82 11.41 -21.56
C GLU A 599 8.10 10.55 -22.61
N VAL A 600 8.41 10.74 -23.91
CA VAL A 600 7.88 9.92 -25.01
C VAL A 600 8.30 8.45 -24.91
N ASN A 601 9.52 8.15 -24.47
CA ASN A 601 9.97 6.76 -24.27
C ASN A 601 9.27 6.11 -23.06
N TYR A 602 9.08 6.85 -21.97
CA TYR A 602 8.31 6.38 -20.83
C TYR A 602 6.85 6.06 -21.20
N LEU A 603 6.19 6.98 -21.94
CA LEU A 603 4.81 6.79 -22.40
C LEU A 603 4.68 5.57 -23.32
N LEU A 604 5.64 5.36 -24.24
CA LEU A 604 5.70 4.13 -25.05
C LEU A 604 5.85 2.86 -24.20
N GLN A 605 6.71 2.88 -23.19
CA GLN A 605 6.90 1.73 -22.30
C GLN A 605 5.64 1.42 -21.48
N ARG A 606 4.93 2.43 -20.95
CA ARG A 606 3.65 2.21 -20.26
C ARG A 606 2.56 1.72 -21.23
N LEU A 607 2.50 2.22 -22.47
CA LEU A 607 1.58 1.71 -23.51
C LEU A 607 1.87 0.25 -23.91
N GLU A 608 3.12 -0.20 -23.89
CA GLU A 608 3.51 -1.62 -24.10
C GLU A 608 3.21 -2.52 -22.87
N SER A 609 3.21 -1.95 -21.65
CA SER A 609 2.94 -2.72 -20.42
C SER A 609 1.46 -2.73 -20.02
N PHE A 610 0.68 -1.72 -20.41
CA PHE A 610 -0.65 -1.46 -19.88
C PHE A 610 -1.63 -2.63 -20.13
N HIS A 611 -2.16 -3.19 -19.05
CA HIS A 611 -3.10 -4.32 -19.08
C HIS A 611 -4.55 -3.89 -19.40
N GLY A 612 -4.73 -2.96 -20.34
CA GLY A 612 -6.02 -2.42 -20.78
C GLY A 612 -6.07 -2.09 -22.26
N LEU A 613 -7.11 -1.36 -22.67
CA LEU A 613 -7.27 -0.82 -24.02
C LEU A 613 -6.81 0.65 -24.04
N ALA A 614 -5.76 0.94 -24.81
CA ALA A 614 -5.29 2.28 -25.09
C ALA A 614 -5.55 2.62 -26.57
N ILE A 615 -6.38 3.64 -26.79
CA ILE A 615 -6.69 4.20 -28.11
C ILE A 615 -5.92 5.52 -28.23
N LEU A 616 -5.18 5.69 -29.32
CA LEU A 616 -4.54 6.95 -29.68
C LEU A 616 -5.23 7.51 -30.93
N ALA A 617 -5.63 8.77 -30.92
CA ALA A 617 -6.21 9.45 -32.07
C ALA A 617 -5.20 10.41 -32.70
N THR A 618 -5.18 10.47 -34.04
CA THR A 618 -4.33 11.39 -34.80
C THR A 618 -5.07 11.98 -35.98
N ASN A 619 -4.76 13.24 -36.32
CA ASN A 619 -5.17 13.85 -37.58
C ASN A 619 -4.15 13.60 -38.70
N MET A 620 -2.86 13.44 -38.36
CA MET A 620 -1.76 13.36 -39.32
C MET A 620 -0.97 12.04 -39.23
N LYS A 621 -1.56 10.92 -39.70
CA LYS A 621 -0.89 9.60 -39.78
C LYS A 621 0.50 9.66 -40.42
N ASN A 622 0.67 10.48 -41.44
CA ASN A 622 1.93 10.65 -42.17
C ASN A 622 2.98 11.46 -41.41
N ALA A 623 2.59 12.18 -40.35
CA ALA A 623 3.52 12.85 -39.45
C ALA A 623 4.11 11.88 -38.40
N LEU A 624 3.49 10.73 -38.11
CA LEU A 624 3.97 9.78 -37.10
C LEU A 624 5.21 9.00 -37.53
N ASP A 625 6.07 8.68 -36.56
CA ASP A 625 7.26 7.83 -36.79
C ASP A 625 6.92 6.33 -37.01
N SER A 626 7.75 5.70 -37.85
CA SER A 626 7.72 4.27 -38.15
C SER A 626 8.02 3.36 -36.96
N ALA A 627 8.86 3.76 -36.00
CA ALA A 627 9.15 2.95 -34.79
C ALA A 627 8.10 3.11 -33.69
N PHE A 628 7.24 4.14 -33.77
CA PHE A 628 5.97 4.21 -33.04
C PHE A 628 4.96 3.24 -33.68
N LEU A 629 4.72 3.36 -35.00
CA LEU A 629 3.71 2.55 -35.70
C LEU A 629 3.92 1.02 -35.58
N ARG A 630 5.18 0.56 -35.47
CA ARG A 630 5.52 -0.87 -35.26
C ARG A 630 5.13 -1.43 -33.88
N ARG A 631 4.79 -0.58 -32.91
CA ARG A 631 4.40 -0.97 -31.54
C ARG A 631 2.89 -1.00 -31.32
N ILE A 632 2.13 -0.39 -32.22
CA ILE A 632 0.68 -0.34 -32.12
C ILE A 632 0.08 -1.62 -32.73
N ARG A 633 -0.79 -2.29 -31.98
CA ARG A 633 -1.38 -3.59 -32.37
C ARG A 633 -2.42 -3.45 -33.48
N PHE A 634 -3.22 -2.39 -33.46
CA PHE A 634 -4.25 -2.11 -34.47
C PHE A 634 -4.13 -0.70 -35.05
N VAL A 635 -4.23 -0.53 -36.37
CA VAL A 635 -4.26 0.78 -37.02
C VAL A 635 -5.52 0.92 -37.86
N VAL A 636 -6.52 1.61 -37.31
CA VAL A 636 -7.81 1.86 -37.97
C VAL A 636 -7.74 3.22 -38.67
N ASN A 637 -7.97 3.21 -39.98
CA ASN A 637 -8.04 4.43 -40.77
C ASN A 637 -9.47 4.97 -40.71
N PHE A 638 -9.63 6.29 -40.66
CA PHE A 638 -10.92 6.97 -40.72
C PHE A 638 -10.93 7.80 -42.01
N PRO A 639 -11.23 7.18 -43.17
CA PRO A 639 -11.21 7.85 -44.45
C PRO A 639 -12.28 8.96 -44.52
N PHE A 640 -12.11 9.88 -45.47
CA PHE A 640 -13.17 10.84 -45.78
C PHE A 640 -14.43 10.06 -46.24
N PRO A 641 -15.61 10.27 -45.61
CA PRO A 641 -16.77 9.43 -45.88
C PRO A 641 -17.26 9.62 -47.33
N GLY A 642 -17.53 8.53 -48.02
CA GLY A 642 -18.05 8.53 -49.39
C GLY A 642 -19.53 8.89 -49.45
N THR A 643 -20.11 8.86 -50.66
CA THR A 643 -21.52 9.26 -50.87
C THR A 643 -22.50 8.31 -50.15
N ALA A 644 -22.19 7.01 -50.07
CA ALA A 644 -23.02 6.04 -49.37
C ALA A 644 -22.99 6.25 -47.85
N GLU A 645 -21.80 6.48 -47.29
CA GLU A 645 -21.58 6.75 -45.87
C GLU A 645 -22.24 8.07 -45.47
N ARG A 646 -22.05 9.15 -46.25
CA ARG A 646 -22.72 10.44 -46.01
C ARG A 646 -24.23 10.33 -46.14
N LYS A 647 -24.77 9.51 -47.05
CA LYS A 647 -26.22 9.22 -47.12
C LYS A 647 -26.73 8.55 -45.84
N ALA A 648 -25.98 7.57 -45.32
CA ALA A 648 -26.32 6.90 -44.07
C ALA A 648 -26.24 7.84 -42.85
N ILE A 649 -25.21 8.69 -42.76
CA ILE A 649 -25.08 9.71 -41.70
C ILE A 649 -26.25 10.71 -41.76
N TRP A 650 -26.59 11.25 -42.94
CA TRP A 650 -27.72 12.17 -43.08
C TRP A 650 -29.07 11.52 -42.73
N ALA A 651 -29.21 10.20 -42.89
CA ALA A 651 -30.42 9.48 -42.50
C ALA A 651 -30.56 9.27 -40.97
N SER A 652 -29.46 9.31 -40.20
CA SER A 652 -29.47 9.14 -38.73
C SER A 652 -29.13 10.40 -37.93
N VAL A 653 -28.80 11.53 -38.59
CA VAL A 653 -28.33 12.76 -37.90
C VAL A 653 -29.41 13.46 -37.06
N PHE A 654 -30.69 13.27 -37.38
CA PHE A 654 -31.81 13.89 -36.65
C PHE A 654 -32.44 12.90 -35.66
N PRO A 655 -32.50 13.20 -34.34
CA PRO A 655 -33.20 12.37 -33.38
C PRO A 655 -34.69 12.23 -33.71
N ALA A 656 -35.30 11.08 -33.39
CA ALA A 656 -36.72 10.80 -33.69
C ALA A 656 -37.76 11.76 -33.06
N LYS A 657 -37.33 12.68 -32.17
CA LYS A 657 -38.16 13.77 -31.62
C LYS A 657 -38.02 15.10 -32.37
N ALA A 658 -37.09 15.21 -33.31
CA ALA A 658 -36.89 16.42 -34.10
C ALA A 658 -37.96 16.51 -35.20
N ALA A 659 -38.56 17.69 -35.35
CA ALA A 659 -39.60 17.94 -36.34
C ALA A 659 -38.99 18.17 -37.74
N ALA A 660 -38.39 17.12 -38.32
CA ALA A 660 -37.88 17.13 -39.68
C ALA A 660 -39.01 16.94 -40.71
N GLY A 661 -39.02 17.78 -41.74
CA GLY A 661 -39.89 17.62 -42.91
C GLY A 661 -39.31 16.61 -43.92
N ALA A 662 -39.84 16.61 -45.14
CA ALA A 662 -39.28 15.81 -46.23
C ALA A 662 -37.91 16.37 -46.66
N LEU A 663 -36.85 15.56 -46.51
CA LEU A 663 -35.47 15.93 -46.82
C LEU A 663 -34.92 15.12 -48.01
N ASP A 664 -34.25 15.80 -48.94
CA ASP A 664 -33.54 15.17 -50.05
C ASP A 664 -32.15 14.70 -49.60
N ILE A 665 -32.14 13.57 -48.89
CA ILE A 665 -30.92 12.91 -48.37
C ILE A 665 -29.96 12.56 -49.52
N ASP A 666 -30.47 12.18 -50.70
CA ASP A 666 -29.66 11.86 -51.87
C ASP A 666 -28.91 13.07 -52.43
N ARG A 667 -29.49 14.27 -52.41
CA ARG A 667 -28.80 15.52 -52.73
C ARG A 667 -27.81 15.90 -51.63
N LEU A 668 -28.21 15.86 -50.36
CA LEU A 668 -27.33 16.20 -49.23
C LEU A 668 -26.09 15.27 -49.16
N SER A 669 -26.23 14.01 -49.56
CA SER A 669 -25.12 13.05 -49.61
C SER A 669 -23.99 13.43 -50.59
N ARG A 670 -24.26 14.28 -51.59
CA ARG A 670 -23.29 14.71 -52.61
C ARG A 670 -22.32 15.76 -52.08
N LEU A 671 -22.68 16.49 -51.03
CA LEU A 671 -21.82 17.50 -50.41
C LEU A 671 -20.61 16.84 -49.73
N ALA A 672 -19.40 17.27 -50.09
CA ALA A 672 -18.15 16.71 -49.58
C ALA A 672 -17.84 17.19 -48.13
N LEU A 673 -18.54 16.59 -47.17
CA LEU A 673 -18.52 16.90 -45.73
C LEU A 673 -18.09 15.69 -44.89
N THR A 674 -17.47 15.93 -43.74
CA THR A 674 -17.22 14.91 -42.70
C THR A 674 -18.45 14.73 -41.82
N GLY A 675 -18.53 13.63 -41.06
CA GLY A 675 -19.67 13.36 -40.16
C GLY A 675 -19.89 14.46 -39.12
N GLY A 676 -18.81 15.00 -38.55
CA GLY A 676 -18.88 16.11 -37.59
C GLY A 676 -19.45 17.40 -38.19
N SER A 677 -19.08 17.75 -39.44
CA SER A 677 -19.70 18.88 -40.12
C SER A 677 -21.16 18.62 -40.51
N ILE A 678 -21.54 17.38 -40.88
CA ILE A 678 -22.94 17.00 -41.10
C ILE A 678 -23.77 17.18 -39.81
N GLN A 679 -23.26 16.72 -38.66
CA GLN A 679 -23.88 16.96 -37.35
C GLN A 679 -23.99 18.45 -37.02
N GLY A 680 -22.93 19.23 -37.24
CA GLY A 680 -22.94 20.69 -37.04
C GLY A 680 -23.98 21.41 -37.89
N ILE A 681 -24.11 21.05 -39.17
CA ILE A 681 -25.12 21.60 -40.09
C ILE A 681 -26.53 21.22 -39.63
N ALA A 682 -26.77 19.96 -39.28
CA ALA A 682 -28.06 19.48 -38.81
C ALA A 682 -28.51 20.19 -37.52
N LEU A 683 -27.59 20.37 -36.56
CA LEU A 683 -27.83 21.08 -35.31
C LEU A 683 -28.12 22.57 -35.54
N ASN A 684 -27.33 23.24 -36.40
CA ASN A 684 -27.55 24.65 -36.75
C ASN A 684 -28.91 24.84 -37.46
N ALA A 685 -29.26 23.96 -38.40
CA ALA A 685 -30.57 23.98 -39.06
C ALA A 685 -31.74 23.74 -38.08
N ALA A 686 -31.55 22.88 -37.08
CA ALA A 686 -32.51 22.66 -36.00
C ALA A 686 -32.71 23.90 -35.12
N PHE A 687 -31.64 24.63 -34.78
CA PHE A 687 -31.75 25.90 -34.06
C PHE A 687 -32.48 26.99 -34.87
N SER A 688 -32.19 27.12 -36.18
CA SER A 688 -32.90 28.07 -37.06
C SER A 688 -34.38 27.72 -37.23
N ALA A 689 -34.71 26.42 -37.32
CA ALA A 689 -36.09 25.94 -37.33
C ALA A 689 -36.82 26.27 -36.02
N ALA A 690 -36.20 26.00 -34.87
CA ALA A 690 -36.76 26.32 -33.56
C ALA A 690 -36.98 27.84 -33.36
N THR A 691 -36.04 28.67 -33.81
CA THR A 691 -36.13 30.15 -33.76
C THR A 691 -37.32 30.69 -34.59
N THR A 692 -37.70 29.99 -35.66
CA THR A 692 -38.82 30.38 -36.55
C THR A 692 -40.12 29.64 -36.24
N GLY A 693 -40.13 28.72 -35.26
CA GLY A 693 -41.27 27.85 -34.95
C GLY A 693 -41.61 26.85 -36.07
N ALA A 694 -40.68 26.60 -36.99
CA ALA A 694 -40.89 25.81 -38.20
C ALA A 694 -40.35 24.37 -38.07
N GLN A 695 -40.73 23.52 -39.02
CA GLN A 695 -40.08 22.22 -39.23
C GLN A 695 -38.70 22.39 -39.89
N ILE A 696 -37.77 21.49 -39.58
CA ILE A 696 -36.45 21.45 -40.21
C ILE A 696 -36.64 21.05 -41.68
N ASN A 697 -36.23 21.92 -42.59
CA ASN A 697 -36.52 21.80 -44.03
C ASN A 697 -35.26 21.98 -44.88
N MET A 698 -35.36 21.64 -46.17
CA MET A 698 -34.23 21.72 -47.10
C MET A 698 -33.60 23.12 -47.22
N PRO A 699 -34.34 24.24 -47.33
CA PRO A 699 -33.76 25.58 -47.28
C PRO A 699 -32.86 25.84 -46.06
N LEU A 700 -33.33 25.54 -44.84
CA LEU A 700 -32.56 25.76 -43.61
C LEU A 700 -31.29 24.90 -43.55
N ILE A 701 -31.35 23.65 -44.01
CA ILE A 701 -30.19 22.76 -44.09
C ILE A 701 -29.18 23.25 -45.14
N LEU A 702 -29.64 23.69 -46.32
CA LEU A 702 -28.76 24.21 -47.37
C LEU A 702 -28.11 25.54 -46.97
N GLU A 703 -28.79 26.41 -46.23
CA GLU A 703 -28.19 27.62 -45.68
C GLU A 703 -27.13 27.30 -44.60
N ALA A 704 -27.45 26.41 -43.65
CA ALA A 704 -26.49 25.95 -42.65
C ALA A 704 -25.29 25.23 -43.30
N ALA A 705 -25.50 24.45 -44.36
CA ALA A 705 -24.43 23.83 -45.14
C ALA A 705 -23.56 24.85 -45.86
N ARG A 706 -24.15 25.91 -46.44
CA ARG A 706 -23.41 27.01 -47.07
C ARG A 706 -22.58 27.79 -46.05
N ALA A 707 -23.07 27.96 -44.82
CA ALA A 707 -22.31 28.55 -43.71
C ALA A 707 -21.12 27.67 -43.28
N GLU A 708 -21.32 26.36 -43.12
CA GLU A 708 -20.24 25.42 -42.80
C GLU A 708 -19.20 25.33 -43.92
N PHE A 709 -19.60 25.36 -45.20
CA PHE A 709 -18.67 25.44 -46.34
C PHE A 709 -17.82 26.71 -46.31
N ARG A 710 -18.39 27.88 -45.96
CA ARG A 710 -17.62 29.12 -45.77
C ARG A 710 -16.61 29.00 -44.62
N LYS A 711 -17.04 28.46 -43.48
CA LYS A 711 -16.20 28.23 -42.29
C LYS A 711 -15.03 27.26 -42.55
N LEU A 712 -15.17 26.37 -43.53
CA LEU A 712 -14.14 25.41 -43.95
C LEU A 712 -13.33 25.89 -45.19
N ASP A 713 -13.49 27.14 -45.62
CA ASP A 713 -12.90 27.72 -46.85
C ASP A 713 -13.08 26.84 -48.11
N LYS A 714 -14.18 26.06 -48.18
CA LYS A 714 -14.46 25.18 -49.31
C LYS A 714 -15.12 25.96 -50.45
N PRO A 715 -14.79 25.65 -51.73
CA PRO A 715 -15.39 26.32 -52.88
C PRO A 715 -16.91 26.07 -52.93
N ILE A 716 -17.68 27.14 -53.10
CA ILE A 716 -19.15 27.11 -53.08
C ILE A 716 -19.67 27.21 -54.52
N ASN A 717 -20.17 26.08 -55.05
CA ASN A 717 -20.96 26.07 -56.26
C ASN A 717 -22.41 26.47 -55.91
N GLU A 718 -22.80 27.70 -56.24
CA GLU A 718 -24.13 28.25 -55.94
C GLU A 718 -25.30 27.42 -56.53
N ALA A 719 -25.07 26.57 -57.55
CA ALA A 719 -26.09 25.66 -58.05
C ALA A 719 -26.48 24.59 -57.01
N ASP A 720 -25.51 24.06 -56.25
CA ASP A 720 -25.73 22.96 -55.31
C ASP A 720 -26.55 23.38 -54.08
N PHE A 721 -26.47 24.68 -53.72
CA PHE A 721 -27.17 25.27 -52.55
C PHE A 721 -28.52 25.93 -52.88
N ARG A 722 -28.90 26.05 -54.17
CA ARG A 722 -30.21 26.61 -54.55
C ARG A 722 -31.33 25.60 -54.37
N TRP A 723 -32.24 25.86 -53.43
CA TRP A 723 -33.53 25.18 -53.41
C TRP A 723 -34.40 25.77 -54.53
N LEU A 724 -34.62 24.98 -55.59
CA LEU A 724 -35.69 25.21 -56.55
C LEU A 724 -36.91 24.47 -56.00
N GLU A 725 -37.97 25.19 -55.66
CA GLU A 725 -39.25 24.56 -55.33
C GLU A 725 -39.78 23.82 -56.55
N SER A 726 -40.24 22.58 -56.36
CA SER A 726 -40.85 21.80 -57.43
C SER A 726 -42.20 22.42 -57.78
N ALA A 727 -42.33 22.96 -59.00
CA ALA A 727 -43.54 23.58 -59.48
C ALA A 727 -44.62 22.52 -59.80
N GLY A 728 -45.26 21.99 -58.75
CA GLY A 728 -46.32 21.00 -58.79
C GLY A 728 -46.08 19.85 -57.80
N GLY A 729 -47.08 19.52 -56.97
CA GLY A 729 -46.97 18.39 -56.02
C GLY A 729 -47.75 18.47 -54.71
N GLN A 730 -48.99 18.96 -54.71
CA GLN A 730 -50.02 18.38 -53.84
C GLN A 730 -50.87 17.40 -54.70
N PRO A 731 -51.48 16.36 -54.09
CA PRO A 731 -51.73 15.07 -54.75
C PRO A 731 -52.74 15.10 -55.91
#